data_AF-A0A9D3VYA8-F1
#
_entry.id   AF-A0A9D3VYA8-F1
#
_cell.length_a   1.000
_cell.length_b   1.000
_cell.length_c   1.000
_cell.angle_alpha   90.00
_cell.angle_beta   90.00
_cell.angle_gamma   90.00
#
_symmetry.space_group_name_H-M   'P 1'
#
loop_
_entity.id
_entity.type
_entity.pdbx_description
1 polymer ?
#
loop_
_entity_poly.entity_id
_entity_poly.type
_entity_poly.pdbx_seq_one_letter_code
_entity_poly.pdbx_strand_id
1 'polypeptide(L)'
;MRLHTLLFSSLFLSYAVVLATAVQCGEEAGGALCPGGICRSKWGYCGTTDSYCLVENGCQLNCTDGDSGGGGGGGGGGGGSGGDGGALGDIISSELFEEMLPYRNDRRCPAANFYTYDASIAAAKLYPDFAATGDNDTRKRKVAAFLGQTSHETTGGWEGAPGGRYAWGYCFNEEVGCPAGYCDNNPNYPCYAGVNHCGRGPMQLSWNYNYGQFGESIGQKEELLQHPEVLKTNVTLSFMSALWLWMTAQPSKPSCHSVITGEWTPSANDIAAGRLPGYGVITNIINGGLECGNGGTDDRVESRIKFYERYCDILGVSYGPNLDCYNQRPFNWALSFCSNALPGSAMQCEKQPCSATAMFPTAQWCCRDANNDYYRHKKIGFRTNCNKGDAGCGCGCGGGSDGGGGLSSIVTREVFEEMLPYRNDPRCPAAGFYTYDALMAAAKAYPAFAATGDDATRKREVAAFFGQTSHETAAGRGRNPPGGPFLWGYCYSKEVKPLSEYCEWTNQQFPCVPGQKYYGRGPIQLTWNYNYGQFGAAIGKEKEMLENPDLLLTDASLAFQSALWFWMTPQRLMPSCHDVIVGAWMPSARDKAAGRFPGYGVITNIINGGQCGRGRNAAGEDRIGFYKRYCDMFGVNPGDYLDCYNQKDFRKDSLY
;
A
#
# COMPACT_ATOMS: atom_id res chain seq x y z
N MET A 1 -77.87 12.84 -27.14
CA MET A 1 -77.18 14.09 -27.52
C MET A 1 -75.68 13.80 -27.43
N ARG A 2 -74.97 13.78 -28.59
CA ARG A 2 -73.52 14.04 -28.89
C ARG A 2 -72.46 13.83 -27.76
N LEU A 3 -71.21 13.37 -27.95
CA LEU A 3 -70.31 12.99 -29.05
C LEU A 3 -68.98 12.45 -28.42
N HIS A 4 -68.08 11.95 -29.26
CA HIS A 4 -66.72 11.40 -29.10
C HIS A 4 -65.63 12.14 -28.28
N THR A 5 -64.72 11.32 -27.71
CA THR A 5 -63.22 11.28 -27.73
C THR A 5 -62.32 12.55 -27.89
N LEU A 6 -61.18 12.54 -27.14
CA LEU A 6 -59.79 13.04 -27.40
C LEU A 6 -59.23 14.33 -26.69
N LEU A 7 -58.07 14.11 -26.02
CA LEU A 7 -56.81 14.88 -25.91
C LEU A 7 -56.72 16.29 -25.26
N PHE A 8 -55.77 16.44 -24.31
CA PHE A 8 -54.75 17.51 -24.11
C PHE A 8 -54.03 17.22 -22.76
N SER A 9 -52.84 16.62 -22.66
CA SER A 9 -51.45 17.11 -22.87
C SER A 9 -50.96 18.26 -21.95
N SER A 10 -49.94 17.92 -21.14
CA SER A 10 -48.72 18.69 -20.81
C SER A 10 -48.81 20.10 -20.18
N LEU A 11 -48.42 20.23 -18.91
CA LEU A 11 -47.23 20.98 -18.45
C LEU A 11 -47.19 20.96 -16.91
N PHE A 12 -46.28 20.20 -16.30
CA PHE A 12 -45.75 20.51 -14.97
C PHE A 12 -44.23 20.37 -15.06
N LEU A 13 -43.58 21.52 -15.22
CA LEU A 13 -42.14 21.64 -15.20
C LEU A 13 -41.69 21.54 -13.74
N SER A 14 -41.02 20.45 -13.42
CA SER A 14 -40.29 20.23 -12.19
C SER A 14 -39.08 21.17 -12.11
N TYR A 15 -39.10 22.12 -11.17
CA TYR A 15 -37.90 22.81 -10.71
C TYR A 15 -37.53 22.24 -9.34
N ALA A 16 -36.73 21.17 -9.34
CA ALA A 16 -36.04 20.72 -8.14
C ALA A 16 -34.75 21.53 -8.05
N VAL A 17 -34.74 22.54 -7.19
CA VAL A 17 -33.51 23.23 -6.79
C VAL A 17 -32.69 22.24 -5.97
N VAL A 18 -31.57 21.79 -6.53
CA VAL A 18 -30.52 21.11 -5.76
C VAL A 18 -29.83 22.19 -4.91
N LEU A 19 -30.16 22.25 -3.63
CA LEU A 19 -29.36 22.99 -2.65
C LEU A 19 -28.09 22.18 -2.41
N ALA A 20 -26.96 22.66 -2.94
CA ALA A 20 -25.65 22.24 -2.47
C ALA A 20 -25.57 22.56 -0.98
N THR A 21 -25.44 21.55 -0.13
CA THR A 21 -25.30 21.74 1.32
C THR A 21 -23.91 22.31 1.60
N ALA A 22 -23.82 23.62 1.80
CA ALA A 22 -22.62 24.27 2.31
C ALA A 22 -22.35 23.78 3.75
N VAL A 23 -21.10 23.42 4.04
CA VAL A 23 -20.70 22.94 5.37
C VAL A 23 -20.75 24.11 6.37
N GLN A 24 -21.58 23.99 7.41
CA GLN A 24 -21.68 24.97 8.49
C GLN A 24 -20.47 24.93 9.41
N CYS A 25 -20.05 26.08 9.93
CA CYS A 25 -18.91 26.27 10.81
C CYS A 25 -19.11 27.51 11.71
N GLY A 26 -18.30 27.64 12.76
CA GLY A 26 -18.42 28.75 13.71
C GLY A 26 -19.32 28.45 14.91
N GLU A 27 -19.68 29.48 15.68
CA GLU A 27 -20.36 29.32 16.97
C GLU A 27 -21.73 28.64 16.84
N GLU A 28 -22.46 28.95 15.77
CA GLU A 28 -23.77 28.34 15.48
C GLU A 28 -23.67 26.85 15.11
N ALA A 29 -22.46 26.36 14.80
CA ALA A 29 -22.12 24.96 14.56
C ALA A 29 -21.25 24.36 15.69
N GLY A 30 -21.39 24.84 16.92
CA GLY A 30 -20.68 24.30 18.08
C GLY A 30 -19.17 24.57 18.07
N GLY A 31 -18.73 25.62 17.38
CA GLY A 31 -17.32 25.99 17.24
C GLY A 31 -16.58 25.25 16.12
N ALA A 32 -17.28 24.49 15.28
CA ALA A 32 -16.67 23.71 14.19
C ALA A 32 -15.77 24.56 13.29
N LEU A 33 -14.55 24.06 13.05
CA LEU A 33 -13.59 24.64 12.11
C LEU A 33 -13.89 24.17 10.70
N CYS A 34 -13.49 24.98 9.71
CA CYS A 34 -13.60 24.55 8.33
C CYS A 34 -12.61 23.42 8.01
N PRO A 35 -13.08 22.30 7.45
CA PRO A 35 -12.21 21.20 7.03
C PRO A 35 -11.14 21.70 6.05
N GLY A 36 -9.89 21.23 6.21
CA GLY A 36 -8.79 21.59 5.32
C GLY A 36 -8.31 23.04 5.43
N GLY A 37 -8.71 23.79 6.46
CA GLY A 37 -8.23 25.16 6.68
C GLY A 37 -8.78 26.19 5.68
N ILE A 38 -9.90 25.88 5.02
CA ILE A 38 -10.57 26.83 4.09
C ILE A 38 -11.30 27.94 4.86
N CYS A 39 -11.75 28.95 4.12
CA CYS A 39 -12.25 30.19 4.68
C CYS A 39 -13.62 30.02 5.34
N ARG A 40 -13.80 30.68 6.49
CA ARG A 40 -15.10 30.84 7.15
C ARG A 40 -15.73 32.15 6.71
N SER A 41 -16.85 32.06 5.98
CA SER A 41 -17.65 33.24 5.62
C SER A 41 -18.28 33.93 6.84
N LYS A 42 -18.76 35.16 6.65
CA LYS A 42 -19.53 35.90 7.70
C LYS A 42 -20.78 35.18 8.20
N TRP A 43 -21.27 34.20 7.45
CA TRP A 43 -22.51 33.47 7.71
C TRP A 43 -22.28 32.10 8.36
N GLY A 44 -21.03 31.78 8.76
CA GLY A 44 -20.74 30.49 9.38
C GLY A 44 -20.80 29.32 8.41
N TYR A 45 -20.29 29.52 7.18
CA TYR A 45 -20.13 28.45 6.20
C TYR A 45 -18.72 28.41 5.65
N CYS A 46 -18.25 27.22 5.31
CA CYS A 46 -16.95 26.97 4.72
C CYS A 46 -16.98 27.07 3.20
N GLY A 47 -15.97 27.73 2.63
CA GLY A 47 -15.81 27.83 1.19
C GLY A 47 -14.47 28.47 0.80
N THR A 48 -14.19 28.47 -0.50
CA THR A 48 -12.90 28.91 -1.06
C THR A 48 -13.03 30.08 -2.03
N THR A 49 -14.24 30.60 -2.24
CA THR A 49 -14.48 31.73 -3.15
C THR A 49 -14.40 33.06 -2.40
N ASP A 50 -14.27 34.17 -3.13
CA ASP A 50 -14.21 35.54 -2.59
C ASP A 50 -15.33 35.87 -1.60
N SER A 51 -16.52 35.32 -1.82
CA SER A 51 -17.68 35.49 -0.92
C SER A 51 -17.50 34.84 0.46
N TYR A 52 -16.57 33.89 0.59
CA TYR A 52 -16.21 33.20 1.83
C TYR A 52 -14.87 33.70 2.39
N CYS A 53 -13.93 34.08 1.52
CA CYS A 53 -12.53 34.31 1.88
C CYS A 53 -12.15 35.79 2.05
N LEU A 54 -12.78 36.72 1.33
CA LEU A 54 -12.34 38.11 1.42
C LEU A 54 -12.75 38.75 2.75
N VAL A 55 -11.80 39.45 3.37
CA VAL A 55 -12.05 40.24 4.58
C VAL A 55 -13.15 41.28 4.33
N GLU A 56 -13.18 41.91 3.15
CA GLU A 56 -14.24 42.85 2.76
C GLU A 56 -15.64 42.21 2.69
N ASN A 57 -15.73 40.91 2.41
CA ASN A 57 -16.99 40.17 2.41
C ASN A 57 -17.39 39.65 3.80
N GLY A 58 -16.58 39.93 4.83
CA GLY A 58 -16.82 39.59 6.22
C GLY A 58 -16.30 38.22 6.63
N CYS A 59 -15.30 37.68 5.93
CA CYS A 59 -14.65 36.45 6.35
C CYS A 59 -14.19 36.51 7.83
N GLN A 60 -14.41 35.42 8.57
CA GLN A 60 -14.16 35.32 10.01
C GLN A 60 -12.91 34.51 10.37
N LEU A 61 -12.44 33.61 9.49
CA LEU A 61 -11.28 32.75 9.72
C LEU A 61 -10.66 32.30 8.40
N ASN A 62 -9.33 32.23 8.32
CA ASN A 62 -8.54 31.88 7.12
C ASN A 62 -8.85 32.81 5.92
N CYS A 63 -8.86 34.12 6.16
CA CYS A 63 -9.28 35.15 5.22
C CYS A 63 -8.13 35.69 4.37
N THR A 64 -8.48 36.26 3.22
CA THR A 64 -7.55 36.92 2.30
C THR A 64 -7.84 38.43 2.23
N ASP A 65 -6.80 39.25 2.28
CA ASP A 65 -6.90 40.69 2.07
C ASP A 65 -6.98 40.96 0.56
N GLY A 66 -8.03 41.64 0.13
CA GLY A 66 -8.27 41.94 -1.28
C GLY A 66 -7.31 42.99 -1.81
N ASP A 67 -6.11 42.58 -2.23
CA ASP A 67 -5.28 43.40 -3.12
C ASP A 67 -4.64 42.52 -4.20
N SER A 68 -5.22 42.56 -5.39
CA SER A 68 -4.64 42.02 -6.62
C SER A 68 -4.85 43.05 -7.71
N GLY A 69 -3.93 44.01 -7.77
CA GLY A 69 -3.87 45.06 -8.78
C GLY A 69 -2.50 45.14 -9.46
N GLY A 70 -2.37 44.45 -10.60
CA GLY A 70 -1.66 44.88 -11.81
C GLY A 70 -0.21 45.39 -11.77
N GLY A 71 0.69 44.63 -12.42
CA GLY A 71 1.47 45.15 -13.56
C GLY A 71 2.88 45.71 -13.31
N GLY A 72 3.86 45.02 -13.92
CA GLY A 72 4.92 45.71 -14.68
C GLY A 72 6.33 45.73 -14.09
N GLY A 73 7.20 44.87 -14.65
CA GLY A 73 8.51 45.31 -15.15
C GLY A 73 9.73 45.18 -14.23
N GLY A 74 10.68 44.36 -14.68
CA GLY A 74 12.10 44.72 -14.65
C GLY A 74 13.01 43.94 -13.70
N GLY A 75 13.70 42.94 -14.27
CA GLY A 75 15.17 42.85 -14.17
C GLY A 75 15.81 42.36 -12.85
N GLY A 76 16.38 41.16 -12.93
CA GLY A 76 17.75 40.93 -12.48
C GLY A 76 17.96 40.41 -11.05
N GLY A 77 18.36 39.14 -10.97
CA GLY A 77 19.49 38.70 -10.15
C GLY A 77 19.25 38.49 -8.64
N GLY A 78 19.25 37.21 -8.26
CA GLY A 78 19.92 36.75 -7.05
C GLY A 78 19.13 36.79 -5.74
N GLY A 79 18.66 35.61 -5.32
CA GLY A 79 18.73 35.15 -3.94
C GLY A 79 17.74 35.74 -2.93
N GLY A 80 16.76 34.91 -2.55
CA GLY A 80 16.26 34.85 -1.16
C GLY A 80 14.88 35.45 -0.89
N SER A 81 13.91 34.53 -0.74
CA SER A 81 12.76 34.56 0.19
C SER A 81 11.75 35.73 0.12
N GLY A 82 10.56 35.41 -0.38
CA GLY A 82 9.28 36.07 -0.05
C GLY A 82 8.20 35.75 -1.10
N GLY A 83 7.14 34.99 -0.83
CA GLY A 83 6.69 34.24 0.34
C GLY A 83 5.65 33.19 -0.07
N ASP A 84 5.42 32.23 0.83
CA ASP A 84 4.33 31.23 0.85
C ASP A 84 4.33 30.01 -0.12
N GLY A 85 5.10 29.98 -1.21
CA GLY A 85 5.13 28.86 -2.19
C GLY A 85 5.61 27.49 -1.69
N GLY A 86 6.20 27.40 -0.49
CA GLY A 86 6.76 26.17 0.07
C GLY A 86 7.87 25.55 -0.79
N ALA A 87 8.22 24.29 -0.51
CA ALA A 87 9.35 23.62 -1.17
C ALA A 87 9.17 23.44 -2.69
N LEU A 88 7.92 23.46 -3.19
CA LEU A 88 7.61 23.42 -4.62
C LEU A 88 7.80 24.79 -5.27
N GLY A 89 7.35 25.87 -4.61
CA GLY A 89 7.56 27.25 -5.07
C GLY A 89 9.04 27.66 -5.14
N ASP A 90 9.90 27.04 -4.33
CA ASP A 90 11.35 27.20 -4.44
C ASP A 90 11.95 26.65 -5.75
N ILE A 91 11.23 25.73 -6.42
CA ILE A 91 11.68 25.04 -7.63
C ILE A 91 11.00 25.61 -8.86
N ILE A 92 9.68 25.81 -8.80
CA ILE A 92 8.86 26.36 -9.87
C ILE A 92 8.12 27.59 -9.35
N SER A 93 8.41 28.77 -9.91
CA SER A 93 7.59 29.96 -9.67
C SER A 93 6.28 29.88 -10.46
N SER A 94 5.35 30.80 -10.22
CA SER A 94 4.15 30.95 -11.03
C SER A 94 4.49 31.16 -12.51
N GLU A 95 5.48 31.99 -12.82
CA GLU A 95 5.92 32.25 -14.20
C GLU A 95 6.48 30.97 -14.84
N LEU A 96 7.28 30.21 -14.09
CA LEU A 96 7.85 28.96 -14.60
C LEU A 96 6.77 27.90 -14.80
N PHE A 97 5.76 27.84 -13.93
CA PHE A 97 4.61 26.96 -14.10
C PHE A 97 3.84 27.28 -15.40
N GLU A 98 3.64 28.57 -15.71
CA GLU A 98 3.04 29.00 -16.98
C GLU A 98 3.91 28.65 -18.19
N GLU A 99 5.24 28.80 -18.08
CA GLU A 99 6.18 28.42 -19.14
C GLU A 99 6.20 26.90 -19.38
N MET A 100 6.13 26.11 -18.31
CA MET A 100 6.09 24.66 -18.38
C MET A 100 4.76 24.18 -18.97
N LEU A 101 3.62 24.81 -18.66
CA LEU A 101 2.30 24.40 -19.14
C LEU A 101 1.57 25.48 -19.97
N PRO A 102 2.15 25.92 -21.11
CA PRO A 102 1.75 27.17 -21.76
C PRO A 102 0.42 27.07 -22.51
N TYR A 103 -0.01 25.88 -22.93
CA TYR A 103 -1.25 25.68 -23.69
C TYR A 103 -2.39 25.03 -22.89
N ARG A 104 -2.23 24.77 -21.60
CA ARG A 104 -3.29 24.13 -20.79
C ARG A 104 -4.58 24.96 -20.72
N ASN A 105 -4.45 26.28 -20.84
CA ASN A 105 -5.57 27.25 -20.84
C ASN A 105 -6.01 27.64 -22.26
N ASP A 106 -5.47 26.99 -23.30
CA ASP A 106 -5.95 27.22 -24.67
C ASP A 106 -7.42 26.78 -24.78
N ARG A 107 -8.22 27.55 -25.52
CA ARG A 107 -9.66 27.27 -25.74
C ARG A 107 -9.97 25.89 -26.33
N ARG A 108 -8.98 25.20 -26.90
CA ARG A 108 -9.10 23.83 -27.41
C ARG A 108 -9.05 22.77 -26.29
N CYS A 109 -8.58 23.13 -25.11
CA CYS A 109 -8.48 22.23 -23.97
C CYS A 109 -9.77 22.22 -23.15
N PRO A 110 -10.40 21.04 -22.95
CA PRO A 110 -11.61 20.95 -22.12
C PRO A 110 -11.39 21.38 -20.66
N ALA A 111 -10.17 21.25 -20.13
CA ALA A 111 -9.81 21.68 -18.78
C ALA A 111 -9.24 23.10 -18.71
N ALA A 112 -9.46 23.94 -19.73
CA ALA A 112 -8.94 25.31 -19.73
C ALA A 112 -9.37 26.09 -18.47
N ASN A 113 -8.39 26.74 -17.83
CA ASN A 113 -8.52 27.48 -16.56
C ASN A 113 -8.81 26.62 -15.32
N PHE A 114 -8.79 25.29 -15.42
CA PHE A 114 -8.97 24.42 -14.25
C PHE A 114 -7.69 24.33 -13.41
N TYR A 115 -6.54 24.03 -14.03
CA TYR A 115 -5.28 23.79 -13.33
C TYR A 115 -4.52 25.08 -13.05
N THR A 116 -4.49 25.50 -11.79
CA THR A 116 -3.81 26.74 -11.35
C THR A 116 -2.52 26.43 -10.59
N TYR A 117 -1.58 27.38 -10.63
CA TYR A 117 -0.36 27.32 -9.84
C TYR A 117 -0.66 27.22 -8.34
N ASP A 118 -1.56 28.07 -7.82
CA ASP A 118 -1.92 28.10 -6.41
C ASP A 118 -2.48 26.77 -5.90
N ALA A 119 -3.31 26.10 -6.71
CA ALA A 119 -3.83 24.78 -6.35
C ALA A 119 -2.74 23.71 -6.31
N SER A 120 -1.75 23.81 -7.21
CA SER A 120 -0.58 22.91 -7.20
C SER A 120 0.28 23.12 -5.95
N ILE A 121 0.50 24.37 -5.54
CA ILE A 121 1.21 24.72 -4.30
C ILE A 121 0.42 24.25 -3.07
N ALA A 122 -0.88 24.51 -3.02
CA ALA A 122 -1.75 24.12 -1.92
C ALA A 122 -1.77 22.59 -1.73
N ALA A 123 -1.87 21.83 -2.82
CA ALA A 123 -1.78 20.38 -2.78
C ALA A 123 -0.38 19.91 -2.35
N ALA A 124 0.69 20.47 -2.90
CA ALA A 124 2.07 20.10 -2.55
C ALA A 124 2.43 20.35 -1.08
N LYS A 125 1.85 21.38 -0.44
CA LYS A 125 1.99 21.64 1.00
C LYS A 125 1.50 20.47 1.87
N LEU A 126 0.56 19.66 1.38
CA LEU A 126 0.06 18.46 2.06
C LEU A 126 0.95 17.23 1.86
N TYR A 127 1.92 17.29 0.94
CA TYR A 127 2.92 16.26 0.67
C TYR A 127 4.33 16.84 0.81
N PRO A 128 4.76 17.22 2.03
CA PRO A 128 5.94 18.06 2.25
C PRO A 128 7.24 17.48 1.68
N ASP A 129 7.37 16.15 1.62
CA ASP A 129 8.53 15.47 1.06
C ASP A 129 8.60 15.57 -0.48
N PHE A 130 7.45 15.77 -1.16
CA PHE A 130 7.33 15.76 -2.62
C PHE A 130 8.34 16.69 -3.29
N ALA A 131 8.52 17.91 -2.80
CA ALA A 131 9.48 18.86 -3.38
C ALA A 131 10.70 19.14 -2.48
N ALA A 132 10.76 18.55 -1.28
CA ALA A 132 11.82 18.82 -0.30
C ALA A 132 12.94 17.76 -0.26
N THR A 133 12.68 16.51 -0.67
CA THR A 133 13.69 15.43 -0.59
C THR A 133 14.76 15.54 -1.67
N GLY A 134 16.02 15.39 -1.27
CA GLY A 134 17.21 15.33 -2.14
C GLY A 134 17.96 16.67 -2.26
N ASP A 135 19.09 16.64 -2.96
CA ASP A 135 19.77 17.87 -3.38
C ASP A 135 18.95 18.66 -4.41
N ASN A 136 19.41 19.86 -4.77
CA ASN A 136 18.65 20.77 -5.63
C ASN A 136 18.34 20.14 -7.01
N ASP A 137 19.29 19.39 -7.56
CA ASP A 137 19.11 18.71 -8.85
C ASP A 137 18.09 17.57 -8.76
N THR A 138 18.12 16.79 -7.68
CA THR A 138 17.14 15.73 -7.40
C THR A 138 15.74 16.31 -7.19
N ARG A 139 15.63 17.41 -6.44
CA ARG A 139 14.37 18.14 -6.22
C ARG A 139 13.76 18.61 -7.54
N LYS A 140 14.55 19.30 -8.39
CA LYS A 140 14.15 19.74 -9.73
C LYS A 140 13.77 18.57 -10.64
N ARG A 141 14.59 17.52 -10.68
CA ARG A 141 14.34 16.33 -11.52
C ARG A 141 13.05 15.63 -11.14
N LYS A 142 12.74 15.53 -9.84
CA LYS A 142 11.48 14.98 -9.34
C LYS A 142 10.26 15.79 -9.78
N VAL A 143 10.32 17.13 -9.71
CA VAL A 143 9.25 18.01 -10.22
C VAL A 143 9.10 17.84 -11.74
N ALA A 144 10.19 17.81 -12.49
CA ALA A 144 10.18 17.54 -13.93
C ALA A 144 9.55 16.17 -14.25
N ALA A 145 9.89 15.12 -13.48
CA ALA A 145 9.39 13.77 -13.69
C ALA A 145 7.88 13.68 -13.42
N PHE A 146 7.41 14.27 -12.32
CA PHE A 146 5.99 14.34 -11.98
C PHE A 146 5.19 15.08 -13.05
N LEU A 147 5.65 16.28 -13.44
CA LEU A 147 5.02 17.06 -14.50
C LEU A 147 5.07 16.33 -15.84
N GLY A 148 6.17 15.61 -16.12
CA GLY A 148 6.33 14.81 -17.34
C GLY A 148 5.27 13.73 -17.47
N GLN A 149 5.08 12.95 -16.41
CA GLN A 149 4.10 11.87 -16.39
C GLN A 149 2.67 12.42 -16.47
N THR A 150 2.35 13.39 -15.60
CA THR A 150 1.00 13.97 -15.56
C THR A 150 0.64 14.74 -16.83
N SER A 151 1.61 15.36 -17.49
CA SER A 151 1.39 16.01 -18.80
C SER A 151 1.06 15.02 -19.89
N HIS A 152 1.67 13.82 -19.87
CA HIS A 152 1.31 12.75 -20.79
C HIS A 152 -0.12 12.26 -20.56
N GLU A 153 -0.49 11.96 -19.31
CA GLU A 153 -1.84 11.49 -18.94
C GLU A 153 -2.95 12.46 -19.38
N THR A 154 -2.63 13.74 -19.47
CA THR A 154 -3.60 14.82 -19.75
C THR A 154 -3.30 15.55 -21.06
N THR A 155 -2.51 14.97 -21.95
CA THR A 155 -2.04 15.68 -23.14
C THR A 155 -3.16 15.95 -24.13
N GLY A 156 -3.19 17.17 -24.66
CA GLY A 156 -3.95 17.53 -25.86
C GLY A 156 -3.07 17.80 -27.07
N GLY A 157 -1.81 17.37 -27.04
CA GLY A 157 -0.84 17.65 -28.10
C GLY A 157 -0.98 16.74 -29.30
N TRP A 158 -0.85 17.31 -30.50
CA TRP A 158 -0.81 16.58 -31.77
C TRP A 158 0.43 16.98 -32.58
N GLU A 159 0.74 16.22 -33.63
CA GLU A 159 1.83 16.56 -34.54
C GLU A 159 1.59 17.93 -35.20
N GLY A 160 2.56 18.83 -35.09
CA GLY A 160 2.43 20.21 -35.58
C GLY A 160 1.62 21.15 -34.68
N ALA A 161 1.29 20.75 -33.44
CA ALA A 161 0.68 21.66 -32.47
C ALA A 161 1.57 22.90 -32.20
N PRO A 162 0.98 24.09 -31.96
CA PRO A 162 1.74 25.29 -31.58
C PRO A 162 2.66 25.03 -30.38
N GLY A 163 3.93 25.45 -30.46
CA GLY A 163 4.94 25.17 -29.43
C GLY A 163 5.39 23.71 -29.34
N GLY A 164 4.92 22.84 -30.25
CA GLY A 164 5.19 21.41 -30.26
C GLY A 164 4.24 20.61 -29.37
N ARG A 165 4.04 19.33 -29.71
CA ARG A 165 3.09 18.44 -29.00
C ARG A 165 3.33 18.34 -27.49
N TYR A 166 4.59 18.50 -27.04
CA TYR A 166 4.98 18.40 -25.63
C TYR A 166 4.83 19.70 -24.83
N ALA A 167 4.19 20.73 -25.40
CA ALA A 167 3.77 21.94 -24.70
C ALA A 167 2.29 21.88 -24.26
N TRP A 168 1.60 20.78 -24.56
CA TRP A 168 0.15 20.60 -24.42
C TRP A 168 -0.24 19.63 -23.30
N GLY A 169 0.55 19.56 -22.22
CA GLY A 169 0.14 18.85 -21.00
C GLY A 169 -1.02 19.57 -20.30
N TYR A 170 -1.74 18.86 -19.43
CA TYR A 170 -2.83 19.42 -18.60
C TYR A 170 -4.03 19.95 -19.40
N CYS A 171 -4.26 19.43 -20.60
CA CYS A 171 -5.38 19.82 -21.47
C CYS A 171 -6.72 19.18 -21.04
N PHE A 172 -6.65 18.02 -20.39
CA PHE A 172 -7.80 17.26 -19.88
C PHE A 172 -7.73 17.08 -18.35
N ASN A 173 -8.88 16.96 -17.70
CA ASN A 173 -9.01 16.61 -16.27
C ASN A 173 -9.93 15.41 -16.01
N GLU A 174 -10.47 14.81 -17.06
CA GLU A 174 -11.24 13.58 -17.05
C GLU A 174 -10.97 12.82 -18.34
N GLU A 175 -11.00 11.49 -18.25
CA GLU A 175 -10.85 10.57 -19.37
C GLU A 175 -11.93 10.86 -20.42
N VAL A 176 -11.50 10.98 -21.68
CA VAL A 176 -12.40 11.29 -22.79
C VAL A 176 -13.46 10.20 -22.94
N GLY A 177 -14.73 10.58 -22.77
CA GLY A 177 -15.87 9.69 -22.88
C GLY A 177 -16.15 8.83 -21.65
N CYS A 178 -15.26 8.83 -20.64
CA CYS A 178 -15.42 8.16 -19.34
C CYS A 178 -16.18 6.82 -19.44
N PRO A 179 -15.63 5.81 -20.12
CA PRO A 179 -16.33 4.56 -20.41
C PRO A 179 -16.69 3.83 -19.11
N ALA A 180 -17.86 3.18 -19.09
CA ALA A 180 -18.27 2.37 -17.95
C ALA A 180 -17.34 1.15 -17.78
N GLY A 181 -17.09 0.75 -16.53
CA GLY A 181 -16.34 -0.47 -16.22
C GLY A 181 -15.18 -0.30 -15.26
N TYR A 182 -14.87 0.92 -14.81
CA TYR A 182 -13.85 1.18 -13.79
C TYR A 182 -14.37 0.82 -12.38
N CYS A 183 -14.66 -0.46 -12.19
CA CYS A 183 -15.18 -1.04 -10.97
C CYS A 183 -14.66 -2.47 -10.87
N ASP A 184 -13.86 -2.73 -9.85
CA ASP A 184 -13.48 -4.06 -9.42
C ASP A 184 -14.30 -4.47 -8.19
N ASN A 185 -14.61 -5.76 -8.05
CA ASN A 185 -15.38 -6.26 -6.92
C ASN A 185 -14.51 -6.33 -5.65
N ASN A 186 -14.31 -5.18 -5.02
CA ASN A 186 -13.47 -5.03 -3.83
C ASN A 186 -14.35 -4.70 -2.60
N PRO A 187 -14.43 -5.60 -1.60
CA PRO A 187 -15.24 -5.37 -0.40
C PRO A 187 -14.85 -4.13 0.42
N ASN A 188 -13.59 -3.71 0.36
CA ASN A 188 -13.09 -2.54 1.09
C ASN A 188 -13.39 -1.23 0.36
N TYR A 189 -13.63 -1.29 -0.95
CA TYR A 189 -13.86 -0.14 -1.84
C TYR A 189 -15.02 -0.47 -2.77
N PRO A 190 -16.26 -0.58 -2.24
CA PRO A 190 -17.39 -1.08 -3.01
C PRO A 190 -17.73 -0.15 -4.18
N CYS A 191 -18.29 -0.74 -5.24
CA CYS A 191 -18.83 0.04 -6.34
C CYS A 191 -20.27 0.48 -6.05
N TYR A 192 -20.52 1.77 -6.15
CA TYR A 192 -21.84 2.33 -6.00
C TYR A 192 -22.61 2.34 -7.32
N ALA A 193 -23.91 2.04 -7.27
CA ALA A 193 -24.75 1.98 -8.46
C ALA A 193 -24.78 3.33 -9.18
N GLY A 194 -24.50 3.32 -10.48
CA GLY A 194 -24.46 4.54 -11.31
C GLY A 194 -23.18 5.37 -11.18
N VAL A 195 -22.22 4.96 -10.36
CA VAL A 195 -20.95 5.67 -10.17
C VAL A 195 -19.85 5.05 -11.03
N ASN A 196 -19.07 5.90 -11.72
CA ASN A 196 -17.95 5.47 -12.56
C ASN A 196 -16.63 6.11 -12.14
N HIS A 197 -15.62 5.28 -11.89
CA HIS A 197 -14.28 5.69 -11.45
C HIS A 197 -13.29 5.76 -12.61
N CYS A 198 -13.71 6.34 -13.74
CA CYS A 198 -12.83 6.63 -14.87
C CYS A 198 -11.73 7.63 -14.50
N GLY A 199 -10.75 7.80 -15.40
CA GLY A 199 -9.58 8.65 -15.15
C GLY A 199 -9.95 10.09 -14.82
N ARG A 200 -9.43 10.64 -13.71
CA ARG A 200 -9.56 12.08 -13.37
C ARG A 200 -8.29 12.69 -12.82
N GLY A 201 -8.17 13.99 -13.02
CA GLY A 201 -7.04 14.80 -12.57
C GLY A 201 -5.73 14.53 -13.31
N PRO A 202 -4.60 15.05 -12.80
CA PRO A 202 -3.32 15.05 -13.52
C PRO A 202 -2.75 13.67 -13.78
N MET A 203 -3.05 12.69 -12.92
CA MET A 203 -2.56 11.31 -13.06
C MET A 203 -3.67 10.36 -13.54
N GLN A 204 -4.80 10.90 -14.00
CA GLN A 204 -5.96 10.13 -14.45
C GLN A 204 -6.32 8.98 -13.49
N LEU A 205 -6.49 9.32 -12.20
CA LEU A 205 -6.82 8.36 -11.15
C LEU A 205 -8.05 7.57 -11.57
N SER A 206 -7.92 6.25 -11.63
CA SER A 206 -8.93 5.33 -12.18
C SER A 206 -9.14 4.15 -11.25
N TRP A 207 -10.32 3.52 -11.32
CA TRP A 207 -10.79 2.39 -10.50
C TRP A 207 -11.19 2.74 -9.06
N ASN A 208 -12.29 2.13 -8.61
CA ASN A 208 -12.85 2.26 -7.25
C ASN A 208 -11.81 2.03 -6.14
N TYR A 209 -10.92 1.04 -6.28
CA TYR A 209 -9.91 0.80 -5.24
C TYR A 209 -8.90 1.95 -5.10
N ASN A 210 -8.56 2.66 -6.18
CA ASN A 210 -7.65 3.80 -6.11
C ASN A 210 -8.34 5.04 -5.54
N TYR A 211 -9.57 5.33 -5.96
CA TYR A 211 -10.38 6.41 -5.37
C TYR A 211 -10.62 6.17 -3.88
N GLY A 212 -10.93 4.93 -3.51
CA GLY A 212 -11.14 4.52 -2.14
C GLY A 212 -9.88 4.64 -1.28
N GLN A 213 -8.71 4.17 -1.76
CA GLN A 213 -7.45 4.32 -1.02
C GLN A 213 -7.01 5.78 -0.89
N PHE A 214 -7.14 6.57 -1.97
CA PHE A 214 -6.87 8.00 -1.91
C PHE A 214 -7.80 8.68 -0.90
N GLY A 215 -9.11 8.43 -0.98
CA GLY A 215 -10.07 8.97 -0.05
C GLY A 215 -9.82 8.55 1.39
N GLU A 216 -9.43 7.30 1.63
CA GLU A 216 -9.05 6.82 2.95
C GLU A 216 -7.85 7.59 3.51
N SER A 217 -6.85 7.90 2.68
CA SER A 217 -5.67 8.67 3.10
C SER A 217 -5.97 10.11 3.55
N ILE A 218 -7.12 10.65 3.15
CA ILE A 218 -7.55 12.02 3.49
C ILE A 218 -8.86 12.06 4.29
N GLY A 219 -9.38 10.91 4.73
CA GLY A 219 -10.64 10.81 5.48
C GLY A 219 -11.92 11.06 4.66
N GLN A 220 -11.86 10.97 3.33
CA GLN A 220 -12.96 11.17 2.37
C GLN A 220 -13.29 9.92 1.54
N LYS A 221 -13.02 8.72 2.09
CA LYS A 221 -13.24 7.44 1.40
C LYS A 221 -14.64 7.30 0.79
N GLU A 222 -15.67 7.52 1.60
CA GLU A 222 -17.06 7.38 1.13
C GLU A 222 -17.45 8.43 0.10
N GLU A 223 -17.00 9.68 0.30
CA GLU A 223 -17.24 10.77 -0.64
C GLU A 223 -16.61 10.46 -2.00
N LEU A 224 -15.36 10.00 -2.04
CA LEU A 224 -14.69 9.71 -3.31
C LEU A 224 -15.15 8.41 -3.99
N LEU A 225 -15.74 7.47 -3.26
CA LEU A 225 -16.37 6.28 -3.85
C LEU A 225 -17.78 6.55 -4.39
N GLN A 226 -18.50 7.52 -3.82
CA GLN A 226 -19.86 7.88 -4.24
C GLN A 226 -19.89 9.06 -5.21
N HIS A 227 -18.95 9.99 -5.07
CA HIS A 227 -18.83 11.23 -5.83
C HIS A 227 -17.43 11.43 -6.44
N PRO A 228 -16.89 10.46 -7.21
CA PRO A 228 -15.55 10.56 -7.79
C PRO A 228 -15.41 11.74 -8.77
N GLU A 229 -16.52 12.28 -9.29
CA GLU A 229 -16.56 13.47 -10.13
C GLU A 229 -16.02 14.73 -9.44
N VAL A 230 -15.94 14.77 -8.11
CA VAL A 230 -15.40 15.91 -7.37
C VAL A 230 -13.97 16.27 -7.80
N LEU A 231 -13.19 15.30 -8.31
CA LEU A 231 -11.86 15.54 -8.86
C LEU A 231 -11.85 16.38 -10.14
N LYS A 232 -12.97 16.51 -10.85
CA LYS A 232 -13.06 17.40 -12.04
C LYS A 232 -13.43 18.84 -11.69
N THR A 233 -13.91 19.09 -10.48
CA THR A 233 -14.41 20.39 -10.04
C THR A 233 -13.57 21.00 -8.92
N ASN A 234 -12.85 20.18 -8.16
CA ASN A 234 -11.95 20.65 -7.10
C ASN A 234 -10.48 20.45 -7.54
N VAL A 235 -9.86 21.52 -8.03
CA VAL A 235 -8.48 21.49 -8.57
C VAL A 235 -7.44 21.10 -7.53
N THR A 236 -7.57 21.54 -6.28
CA THR A 236 -6.61 21.17 -5.22
C THR A 236 -6.69 19.69 -4.92
N LEU A 237 -7.91 19.15 -4.76
CA LEU A 237 -8.12 17.72 -4.55
C LEU A 237 -7.68 16.88 -5.76
N SER A 238 -7.83 17.42 -6.97
CA SER A 238 -7.31 16.86 -8.21
C SER A 238 -5.78 16.75 -8.21
N PHE A 239 -5.05 17.78 -7.76
CA PHE A 239 -3.60 17.68 -7.60
C PHE A 239 -3.21 16.73 -6.47
N MET A 240 -3.96 16.72 -5.36
CA MET A 240 -3.72 15.80 -4.25
C MET A 240 -3.81 14.34 -4.68
N SER A 241 -4.76 13.97 -5.55
CA SER A 241 -4.88 12.59 -6.03
C SER A 241 -3.66 12.14 -6.83
N ALA A 242 -3.09 13.04 -7.66
CA ALA A 242 -1.87 12.77 -8.41
C ALA A 242 -0.64 12.67 -7.52
N LEU A 243 -0.52 13.57 -6.53
CA LEU A 243 0.56 13.52 -5.54
C LEU A 243 0.47 12.29 -4.64
N TRP A 244 -0.74 11.89 -4.23
CA TRP A 244 -0.98 10.64 -3.52
C TRP A 244 -0.46 9.44 -4.32
N LEU A 245 -0.81 9.32 -5.60
CA LEU A 245 -0.35 8.20 -6.43
C LEU A 245 1.18 8.23 -6.61
N TRP A 246 1.76 9.42 -6.74
CA TRP A 246 3.21 9.59 -6.88
C TRP A 246 3.99 9.18 -5.63
N MET A 247 3.46 9.53 -4.46
CA MET A 247 4.13 9.35 -3.17
C MET A 247 3.86 7.98 -2.53
N THR A 248 2.77 7.31 -2.92
CA THR A 248 2.33 6.05 -2.30
C THR A 248 2.92 4.84 -3.03
N ALA A 249 3.61 3.97 -2.28
CA ALA A 249 3.99 2.67 -2.82
C ALA A 249 2.76 1.75 -2.85
N GLN A 250 2.58 1.01 -3.93
CA GLN A 250 1.51 0.01 -4.07
C GLN A 250 2.17 -1.34 -4.37
N PRO A 251 2.58 -2.11 -3.35
CA PRO A 251 3.33 -3.35 -3.55
C PRO A 251 2.68 -4.26 -4.60
N SER A 252 3.43 -4.81 -5.56
CA SER A 252 4.91 -4.84 -5.65
C SER A 252 5.59 -3.58 -6.21
N LYS A 253 4.85 -2.51 -6.51
CA LYS A 253 5.40 -1.26 -7.06
C LYS A 253 5.96 -0.38 -5.94
N PRO A 254 7.21 0.13 -6.04
CA PRO A 254 7.65 1.23 -5.18
C PRO A 254 6.89 2.51 -5.52
N SER A 255 7.02 3.56 -4.71
CA SER A 255 6.50 4.88 -5.08
C SER A 255 7.34 5.50 -6.18
N CYS A 256 6.72 6.34 -7.02
CA CYS A 256 7.46 7.10 -8.03
C CYS A 256 8.48 8.03 -7.36
N HIS A 257 8.11 8.56 -6.18
CA HIS A 257 8.98 9.35 -5.32
C HIS A 257 10.29 8.62 -4.99
N SER A 258 10.23 7.42 -4.42
CA SER A 258 11.44 6.72 -3.97
C SER A 258 12.35 6.31 -5.13
N VAL A 259 11.79 6.05 -6.32
CA VAL A 259 12.58 5.81 -7.53
C VAL A 259 13.39 7.04 -7.94
N ILE A 260 12.75 8.21 -8.03
CA ILE A 260 13.42 9.42 -8.53
C ILE A 260 14.36 10.06 -7.50
N THR A 261 14.14 9.84 -6.20
CA THR A 261 15.04 10.30 -5.13
C THR A 261 16.21 9.34 -4.89
N GLY A 262 16.22 8.17 -5.51
CA GLY A 262 17.25 7.14 -5.32
C GLY A 262 17.12 6.36 -4.02
N GLU A 263 15.98 6.46 -3.33
CA GLU A 263 15.69 5.71 -2.09
C GLU A 263 15.24 4.27 -2.40
N TRP A 264 14.73 4.01 -3.60
CA TRP A 264 14.40 2.66 -4.06
C TRP A 264 15.65 1.92 -4.53
N THR A 265 15.97 0.82 -3.85
CA THR A 265 16.97 -0.14 -4.30
C THR A 265 16.26 -1.30 -5.02
N PRO A 266 16.52 -1.54 -6.32
CA PRO A 266 15.92 -2.65 -7.05
C PRO A 266 16.24 -3.99 -6.40
N SER A 267 15.22 -4.84 -6.26
CA SER A 267 15.45 -6.22 -5.85
C SER A 267 16.15 -7.03 -6.96
N ALA A 268 16.63 -8.23 -6.62
CA ALA A 268 17.15 -9.15 -7.65
C ALA A 268 16.10 -9.46 -8.74
N ASN A 269 14.81 -9.49 -8.39
CA ASN A 269 13.72 -9.69 -9.34
C ASN A 269 13.49 -8.47 -10.24
N ASP A 270 13.74 -7.27 -9.74
CA ASP A 270 13.68 -6.04 -10.53
C ASP A 270 14.83 -5.99 -11.53
N ILE A 271 16.05 -6.27 -11.07
CA ILE A 271 17.23 -6.36 -11.94
C ILE A 271 17.04 -7.42 -13.03
N ALA A 272 16.58 -8.62 -12.66
CA ALA A 272 16.30 -9.70 -13.63
C ALA A 272 15.17 -9.35 -14.61
N ALA A 273 14.26 -8.46 -14.21
CA ALA A 273 13.21 -7.93 -15.05
C ALA A 273 13.62 -6.67 -15.83
N GLY A 274 14.89 -6.26 -15.77
CA GLY A 274 15.39 -5.05 -16.43
C GLY A 274 14.98 -3.73 -15.76
N ARG A 275 14.29 -3.77 -14.62
CA ARG A 275 13.83 -2.58 -13.88
C ARG A 275 14.98 -1.97 -13.09
N LEU A 276 15.68 -1.02 -13.70
CA LEU A 276 16.77 -0.25 -13.10
C LEU A 276 16.31 1.17 -12.75
N PRO A 277 16.86 1.83 -11.71
CA PRO A 277 16.41 3.15 -11.27
C PRO A 277 16.48 4.17 -12.41
N GLY A 278 15.37 4.89 -12.63
CA GLY A 278 15.24 5.87 -13.70
C GLY A 278 13.78 6.13 -14.07
N TYR A 279 13.59 7.08 -14.99
CA TYR A 279 12.26 7.53 -15.41
C TYR A 279 11.42 6.41 -16.05
N GLY A 280 12.07 5.43 -16.69
CA GLY A 280 11.39 4.28 -17.26
C GLY A 280 10.68 3.41 -16.23
N VAL A 281 11.28 3.22 -15.05
CA VAL A 281 10.60 2.47 -13.97
C VAL A 281 9.38 3.23 -13.45
N ILE A 282 9.40 4.57 -13.46
CA ILE A 282 8.23 5.40 -13.11
C ILE A 282 7.11 5.16 -14.11
N THR A 283 7.40 5.14 -15.42
CA THR A 283 6.42 4.75 -16.44
C THR A 283 5.88 3.34 -16.21
N ASN A 284 6.75 2.40 -15.82
CA ASN A 284 6.36 1.03 -15.50
C ASN A 284 5.40 0.94 -14.29
N ILE A 285 5.64 1.76 -13.25
CA ILE A 285 4.75 1.88 -12.09
C ILE A 285 3.37 2.38 -12.51
N ILE A 286 3.32 3.44 -13.32
CA ILE A 286 2.07 4.11 -13.71
C ILE A 286 1.26 3.23 -14.67
N ASN A 287 1.84 2.79 -15.79
CA ASN A 287 1.10 2.06 -16.82
C ASN A 287 1.89 0.94 -17.51
N GLY A 288 2.84 0.33 -16.79
CA GLY A 288 3.76 -0.64 -17.41
C GLY A 288 3.08 -1.85 -18.03
N GLY A 289 1.93 -2.29 -17.52
CA GLY A 289 1.19 -3.43 -18.08
C GLY A 289 0.73 -3.23 -19.53
N LEU A 290 0.63 -1.98 -19.99
CA LEU A 290 0.25 -1.64 -21.35
C LEU A 290 1.40 -1.09 -22.19
N GLU A 291 2.40 -0.47 -21.55
CA GLU A 291 3.41 0.36 -22.23
C GLU A 291 4.83 -0.23 -22.21
N CYS A 292 5.14 -1.17 -21.30
CA CYS A 292 6.51 -1.63 -21.06
C CYS A 292 6.71 -3.11 -21.45
N GLY A 293 7.96 -3.49 -21.71
CA GLY A 293 8.35 -4.89 -21.91
C GLY A 293 8.01 -5.49 -23.28
N ASN A 294 7.70 -4.64 -24.26
CA ASN A 294 7.37 -5.06 -25.63
C ASN A 294 8.63 -5.34 -26.49
N GLY A 295 9.84 -5.08 -25.98
CA GLY A 295 11.10 -5.31 -26.70
C GLY A 295 11.37 -4.31 -27.83
N GLY A 296 10.57 -3.25 -27.94
CA GLY A 296 10.66 -2.20 -28.94
C GLY A 296 10.08 -0.87 -28.42
N THR A 297 10.23 0.20 -29.21
CA THR A 297 9.75 1.53 -28.86
C THR A 297 8.22 1.57 -28.75
N ASP A 298 7.70 2.44 -27.89
CA ASP A 298 6.27 2.68 -27.68
C ASP A 298 6.01 4.19 -27.67
N ASP A 299 5.11 4.66 -28.54
CA ASP A 299 4.84 6.10 -28.72
C ASP A 299 4.35 6.78 -27.43
N ARG A 300 3.69 6.03 -26.53
CA ARG A 300 3.21 6.56 -25.25
C ARG A 300 4.39 6.78 -24.30
N VAL A 301 5.29 5.81 -24.21
CA VAL A 301 6.53 5.92 -23.44
C VAL A 301 7.40 7.05 -23.99
N GLU A 302 7.56 7.15 -25.32
CA GLU A 302 8.27 8.28 -25.93
C GLU A 302 7.63 9.63 -25.56
N SER A 303 6.29 9.70 -25.59
CA SER A 303 5.60 10.92 -25.19
C SER A 303 5.89 11.30 -23.74
N ARG A 304 5.91 10.35 -22.79
CA ARG A 304 6.28 10.61 -21.39
C ARG A 304 7.71 11.14 -21.29
N ILE A 305 8.65 10.48 -21.96
CA ILE A 305 10.06 10.88 -21.98
C ILE A 305 10.21 12.29 -22.53
N LYS A 306 9.54 12.64 -23.63
CA LYS A 306 9.69 13.95 -24.26
C LYS A 306 9.10 15.10 -23.47
N PHE A 307 8.01 14.87 -22.72
CA PHE A 307 7.56 15.86 -21.72
C PHE A 307 8.61 16.03 -20.61
N TYR A 308 9.14 14.93 -20.08
CA TYR A 308 10.16 14.95 -19.04
C TYR A 308 11.45 15.67 -19.46
N GLU A 309 12.00 15.34 -20.63
CA GLU A 309 13.19 15.99 -21.20
C GLU A 309 12.98 17.50 -21.31
N ARG A 310 11.84 17.94 -21.87
CA ARG A 310 11.48 19.36 -21.98
C ARG A 310 11.49 20.06 -20.62
N TYR A 311 10.92 19.44 -19.59
CA TYR A 311 10.86 20.02 -18.25
C TYR A 311 12.21 20.03 -17.55
N CYS A 312 13.03 19.00 -17.75
CA CYS A 312 14.41 19.00 -17.28
C CYS A 312 15.26 20.08 -17.94
N ASP A 313 15.08 20.33 -19.24
CA ASP A 313 15.77 21.39 -19.98
C ASP A 313 15.41 22.78 -19.43
N ILE A 314 14.11 23.03 -19.20
CA ILE A 314 13.62 24.28 -18.59
C ILE A 314 14.23 24.48 -17.19
N LEU A 315 14.32 23.42 -16.39
CA LEU A 315 14.85 23.48 -15.02
C LEU A 315 16.39 23.43 -14.94
N GLY A 316 17.05 23.17 -16.07
CA GLY A 316 18.51 23.07 -16.19
C GLY A 316 19.12 21.88 -15.44
N VAL A 317 18.48 20.70 -15.50
CA VAL A 317 18.96 19.47 -14.83
C VAL A 317 19.08 18.28 -15.78
N SER A 318 20.02 17.38 -15.49
CA SER A 318 20.17 16.13 -16.25
C SER A 318 18.95 15.21 -16.09
N TYR A 319 18.59 14.52 -17.17
CA TYR A 319 17.48 13.57 -17.24
C TYR A 319 17.73 12.30 -16.40
N GLY A 320 19.00 11.99 -16.12
CA GLY A 320 19.39 10.72 -15.51
C GLY A 320 19.35 9.53 -16.48
N PRO A 321 19.75 8.33 -16.03
CA PRO A 321 19.76 7.12 -16.86
C PRO A 321 18.39 6.43 -16.93
N ASN A 322 18.29 5.40 -17.76
CA ASN A 322 17.15 4.47 -17.83
C ASN A 322 15.80 5.18 -18.05
N LEU A 323 15.72 6.01 -19.10
CA LEU A 323 14.54 6.84 -19.38
C LEU A 323 13.34 6.03 -19.89
N ASP A 324 13.59 4.91 -20.57
CA ASP A 324 12.55 4.06 -21.13
C ASP A 324 12.32 2.78 -20.31
N CYS A 325 11.19 2.13 -20.62
CA CYS A 325 10.84 0.83 -20.08
C CYS A 325 10.66 -0.25 -21.17
N TYR A 326 11.24 -0.06 -22.36
CA TYR A 326 10.99 -0.93 -23.51
C TYR A 326 11.36 -2.39 -23.23
N ASN A 327 12.45 -2.58 -22.50
CA ASN A 327 12.98 -3.88 -22.12
C ASN A 327 12.70 -4.25 -20.66
N GLN A 328 11.88 -3.46 -19.96
CA GLN A 328 11.53 -3.73 -18.56
C GLN A 328 10.27 -4.59 -18.50
N ARG A 329 10.31 -5.72 -17.80
CA ARG A 329 9.09 -6.49 -17.54
C ARG A 329 8.15 -5.65 -16.66
N PRO A 330 6.87 -5.51 -17.03
CA PRO A 330 5.86 -4.84 -16.23
C PRO A 330 5.75 -5.39 -14.80
N PHE A 331 5.53 -4.52 -13.81
CA PHE A 331 5.23 -4.95 -12.43
C PHE A 331 3.96 -5.82 -12.38
N ASN A 332 2.98 -5.56 -13.27
CA ASN A 332 1.69 -6.26 -13.31
C ASN A 332 1.72 -7.58 -14.12
N TRP A 333 2.87 -8.02 -14.63
CA TRP A 333 2.97 -9.19 -15.53
C TRP A 333 2.63 -10.54 -14.87
N ALA A 334 2.50 -10.61 -13.53
CA ALA A 334 2.19 -11.86 -12.84
C ALA A 334 0.73 -12.36 -13.02
N LEU A 335 -0.15 -11.63 -13.70
CA LEU A 335 -1.58 -11.94 -13.74
C LEU A 335 -2.21 -12.19 -15.13
N SER A 336 -1.48 -12.11 -16.25
CA SER A 336 -2.15 -12.06 -17.58
C SER A 336 -1.68 -13.01 -18.70
N PHE A 337 -0.96 -14.10 -18.44
CA PHE A 337 -0.67 -15.10 -19.48
C PHE A 337 -1.01 -16.53 -19.08
N CYS A 338 -2.31 -16.84 -19.09
CA CYS A 338 -2.81 -18.20 -19.25
C CYS A 338 -4.15 -18.15 -20.02
N SER A 339 -4.16 -17.54 -21.21
CA SER A 339 -5.30 -17.64 -22.13
C SER A 339 -4.83 -17.39 -23.57
N ASN A 340 -4.59 -18.48 -24.29
CA ASN A 340 -4.65 -18.61 -25.75
C ASN A 340 -3.65 -17.82 -26.63
N ALA A 341 -2.53 -18.47 -26.99
CA ALA A 341 -2.08 -18.58 -28.40
C ALA A 341 -1.14 -19.80 -28.58
N LEU A 342 -1.27 -20.42 -29.74
CA LEU A 342 -0.91 -21.77 -30.21
C LEU A 342 0.61 -21.98 -30.54
N PRO A 343 1.04 -23.21 -30.92
CA PRO A 343 2.28 -23.85 -30.50
C PRO A 343 3.42 -23.76 -31.52
N GLY A 344 4.66 -23.90 -31.05
CA GLY A 344 5.80 -23.98 -31.96
C GLY A 344 7.17 -24.21 -31.34
N SER A 345 7.32 -25.21 -30.47
CA SER A 345 8.52 -26.07 -30.34
C SER A 345 8.40 -26.97 -29.11
N ALA A 346 8.01 -28.23 -29.32
CA ALA A 346 7.73 -29.19 -28.27
C ALA A 346 9.00 -29.89 -27.76
N MET A 347 8.99 -30.23 -26.45
CA MET A 347 9.51 -31.49 -25.94
C MET A 347 8.29 -32.27 -25.44
N GLN A 348 7.94 -33.37 -26.11
CA GLN A 348 6.72 -34.16 -25.85
C GLN A 348 6.96 -35.20 -24.75
N CYS A 349 6.02 -35.31 -23.81
CA CYS A 349 5.86 -36.46 -22.92
C CYS A 349 4.51 -37.12 -23.19
N GLU A 350 4.48 -38.40 -23.59
CA GLU A 350 3.25 -39.19 -23.74
C GLU A 350 2.99 -40.06 -22.52
N LYS A 351 1.70 -40.22 -22.14
CA LYS A 351 1.22 -41.20 -21.16
C LYS A 351 0.84 -42.49 -21.89
N GLN A 352 1.50 -43.61 -21.57
CA GLN A 352 1.00 -44.96 -21.86
C GLN A 352 0.99 -45.82 -20.59
N PRO A 353 0.01 -46.75 -20.44
CA PRO A 353 -0.12 -47.62 -19.27
C PRO A 353 0.77 -48.87 -19.38
N CYS A 354 1.63 -49.11 -18.40
CA CYS A 354 2.37 -50.37 -18.32
C CYS A 354 1.54 -51.48 -17.65
N SER A 355 1.51 -52.61 -18.34
CA SER A 355 0.77 -53.85 -18.08
C SER A 355 0.96 -54.46 -16.67
N ALA A 356 -0.09 -55.16 -16.25
CA ALA A 356 -0.20 -55.99 -15.06
C ALA A 356 0.96 -56.98 -14.92
N THR A 357 1.61 -56.97 -13.74
CA THR A 357 1.85 -58.12 -12.83
C THR A 357 2.80 -57.66 -11.70
N ALA A 358 2.30 -56.91 -10.71
CA ALA A 358 2.87 -56.79 -9.35
C ALA A 358 1.94 -55.94 -8.47
N MET A 359 1.56 -56.46 -7.30
CA MET A 359 0.69 -55.81 -6.32
C MET A 359 1.35 -54.55 -5.74
N PHE A 360 0.65 -53.41 -5.81
CA PHE A 360 0.58 -52.22 -4.92
C PHE A 360 0.32 -50.93 -5.75
N PRO A 361 -0.65 -50.06 -5.41
CA PRO A 361 -1.11 -48.99 -6.28
C PRO A 361 -0.38 -47.66 -5.99
N THR A 362 0.38 -47.17 -6.96
CA THR A 362 0.50 -45.75 -7.36
C THR A 362 1.55 -45.65 -8.48
N ALA A 363 1.17 -45.04 -9.60
CA ALA A 363 2.00 -44.93 -10.79
C ALA A 363 3.24 -44.05 -10.54
N GLN A 364 4.42 -44.57 -10.85
CA GLN A 364 5.69 -43.83 -10.82
C GLN A 364 6.08 -43.41 -12.25
N TRP A 365 6.50 -42.15 -12.42
CA TRP A 365 7.08 -41.64 -13.67
C TRP A 365 8.48 -42.24 -13.87
N CYS A 366 8.79 -42.74 -15.07
CA CYS A 366 10.16 -43.11 -15.45
C CYS A 366 10.71 -42.05 -16.41
N CYS A 367 11.86 -41.47 -16.10
CA CYS A 367 12.60 -40.61 -17.03
C CYS A 367 13.84 -41.35 -17.54
N ARG A 368 14.17 -41.19 -18.83
CA ARG A 368 15.45 -41.61 -19.44
C ARG A 368 16.36 -40.39 -19.59
N ASP A 369 17.66 -40.58 -19.48
CA ASP A 369 18.65 -39.61 -19.95
C ASP A 369 19.14 -39.95 -21.37
N ALA A 370 20.02 -39.12 -21.91
CA ALA A 370 20.54 -39.23 -23.28
C ALA A 370 21.38 -40.49 -23.56
N ASN A 371 21.76 -41.27 -22.53
CA ASN A 371 22.60 -42.46 -22.64
C ASN A 371 21.90 -43.77 -22.25
N ASN A 372 20.61 -43.72 -21.91
CA ASN A 372 19.74 -44.88 -21.76
C ASN A 372 20.02 -45.81 -20.55
N ASP A 373 20.57 -45.28 -19.45
CA ASP A 373 20.79 -46.03 -18.21
C ASP A 373 19.73 -45.74 -17.11
N TYR A 374 19.43 -46.76 -16.28
CA TYR A 374 18.48 -46.67 -15.16
C TYR A 374 19.21 -46.66 -13.81
N TYR A 375 19.08 -45.60 -13.01
CA TYR A 375 19.63 -45.55 -11.65
C TYR A 375 18.57 -45.73 -10.56
N ARG A 376 18.91 -46.55 -9.54
CA ARG A 376 18.10 -46.83 -8.34
C ARG A 376 18.85 -46.26 -7.14
N HIS A 377 18.23 -45.45 -6.28
CA HIS A 377 18.82 -45.14 -4.97
C HIS A 377 17.89 -45.38 -3.77
N LYS A 378 18.45 -46.12 -2.82
CA LYS A 378 17.98 -46.51 -1.49
C LYS A 378 18.27 -45.40 -0.48
N LYS A 379 17.43 -45.30 0.56
CA LYS A 379 17.67 -44.53 1.82
C LYS A 379 19.09 -44.69 2.37
N ILE A 380 19.69 -43.59 2.85
CA ILE A 380 20.43 -43.36 4.12
C ILE A 380 20.85 -41.87 4.15
N GLY A 381 20.73 -41.17 5.29
CA GLY A 381 21.08 -39.75 5.44
C GLY A 381 22.55 -39.48 5.75
N PHE A 382 23.02 -38.22 5.59
CA PHE A 382 24.23 -37.66 6.23
C PHE A 382 24.25 -36.12 6.16
N ARG A 383 24.99 -35.53 7.11
CA ARG A 383 25.21 -34.09 7.37
C ARG A 383 26.23 -33.42 6.42
N THR A 384 26.09 -32.09 6.30
CA THR A 384 27.10 -30.99 6.21
C THR A 384 28.16 -30.91 5.09
N ASN A 385 28.25 -29.67 4.57
CA ASN A 385 29.36 -28.93 3.93
C ASN A 385 29.62 -29.08 2.42
N CYS A 386 29.51 -27.95 1.70
CA CYS A 386 30.41 -27.58 0.61
C CYS A 386 30.72 -26.07 0.62
N ASN A 387 32.01 -25.75 0.65
CA ASN A 387 32.64 -24.44 0.47
C ASN A 387 32.69 -24.03 -1.01
N LYS A 388 32.95 -22.73 -1.25
CA LYS A 388 33.26 -22.10 -2.56
C LYS A 388 34.36 -22.83 -3.34
N GLY A 389 34.18 -22.93 -4.67
CA GLY A 389 35.24 -23.19 -5.65
C GLY A 389 34.67 -23.51 -7.05
N ASP A 390 34.97 -22.63 -8.02
CA ASP A 390 35.03 -22.79 -9.48
C ASP A 390 33.76 -23.02 -10.36
N ALA A 391 33.61 -22.03 -11.25
CA ALA A 391 32.96 -21.90 -12.56
C ALA A 391 32.20 -23.09 -13.23
N GLY A 392 31.00 -22.75 -13.75
CA GLY A 392 30.60 -23.10 -15.13
C GLY A 392 29.66 -24.31 -15.31
N CYS A 393 28.42 -24.01 -15.72
CA CYS A 393 27.43 -24.87 -16.39
C CYS A 393 26.80 -26.06 -15.63
N GLY A 394 25.46 -26.01 -15.51
CA GLY A 394 24.62 -27.13 -15.93
C GLY A 394 23.78 -27.86 -14.88
N CYS A 395 22.49 -27.48 -14.83
CA CYS A 395 21.28 -28.32 -14.81
C CYS A 395 21.10 -29.46 -13.77
N GLY A 396 19.96 -29.45 -13.08
CA GLY A 396 19.40 -30.64 -12.42
C GLY A 396 18.23 -30.37 -11.48
N CYS A 397 17.05 -30.05 -12.03
CA CYS A 397 15.82 -30.87 -11.96
C CYS A 397 15.09 -30.88 -10.60
N GLY A 398 13.99 -30.13 -10.54
CA GLY A 398 13.17 -29.90 -9.36
C GLY A 398 12.19 -31.02 -9.00
N GLY A 399 11.68 -30.93 -7.78
CA GLY A 399 10.41 -31.53 -7.38
C GLY A 399 9.29 -30.53 -7.64
N GLY A 400 8.34 -30.89 -8.52
CA GLY A 400 7.12 -30.12 -8.71
C GLY A 400 6.12 -30.42 -7.59
N SER A 401 5.71 -29.38 -6.87
CA SER A 401 4.44 -29.27 -6.16
C SER A 401 4.18 -27.79 -5.89
N ASP A 402 3.16 -27.25 -6.55
CA ASP A 402 2.52 -25.94 -6.36
C ASP A 402 3.36 -24.67 -6.62
N GLY A 403 2.76 -23.68 -7.29
CA GLY A 403 3.37 -22.36 -7.53
C GLY A 403 3.69 -21.65 -6.21
N GLY A 404 4.95 -21.73 -5.78
CA GLY A 404 5.36 -21.32 -4.43
C GLY A 404 5.86 -19.88 -4.33
N GLY A 405 4.96 -18.91 -4.31
CA GLY A 405 5.26 -17.52 -3.92
C GLY A 405 4.84 -17.15 -2.49
N GLY A 406 4.29 -18.10 -1.72
CA GLY A 406 3.69 -17.85 -0.41
C GLY A 406 4.32 -18.65 0.74
N LEU A 407 3.72 -18.58 1.92
CA LEU A 407 4.27 -19.11 3.18
C LEU A 407 4.84 -20.55 3.09
N SER A 408 4.22 -21.45 2.33
CA SER A 408 4.63 -22.85 2.18
C SER A 408 6.00 -23.04 1.51
N SER A 409 6.48 -22.07 0.72
CA SER A 409 7.81 -22.12 0.11
C SER A 409 8.92 -21.71 1.08
N ILE A 410 8.57 -21.05 2.20
CA ILE A 410 9.52 -20.59 3.23
C ILE A 410 9.45 -21.51 4.44
N VAL A 411 8.24 -21.84 4.89
CA VAL A 411 7.98 -22.71 6.04
C VAL A 411 7.41 -24.01 5.52
N THR A 412 8.28 -25.00 5.33
CA THR A 412 7.83 -26.39 5.18
C THR A 412 7.38 -26.94 6.53
N ARG A 413 6.76 -28.13 6.54
CA ARG A 413 6.39 -28.79 7.80
C ARG A 413 7.61 -29.00 8.68
N GLU A 414 8.72 -29.46 8.09
CA GLU A 414 9.98 -29.71 8.80
C GLU A 414 10.52 -28.43 9.44
N VAL A 415 10.53 -27.32 8.68
CA VAL A 415 10.94 -26.01 9.19
C VAL A 415 10.03 -25.56 10.33
N PHE A 416 8.71 -25.72 10.22
CA PHE A 416 7.77 -25.38 11.28
C PHE A 416 8.03 -26.17 12.57
N GLU A 417 8.28 -27.48 12.46
CA GLU A 417 8.63 -28.31 13.62
C GLU A 417 9.97 -27.89 14.25
N GLU A 418 10.95 -27.51 13.44
CA GLU A 418 12.25 -27.00 13.93
C GLU A 418 12.14 -25.61 14.56
N MET A 419 11.28 -24.74 14.03
CA MET A 419 11.03 -23.41 14.59
C MET A 419 10.38 -23.53 15.97
N LEU A 420 9.49 -24.50 16.17
CA LEU A 420 8.68 -24.63 17.39
C LEU A 420 8.82 -26.02 18.04
N PRO A 421 10.03 -26.42 18.47
CA PRO A 421 10.33 -27.81 18.81
C PRO A 421 9.71 -28.27 20.14
N TYR A 422 9.50 -27.34 21.09
CA TYR A 422 8.92 -27.67 22.40
C TYR A 422 7.44 -27.29 22.54
N ARG A 423 6.76 -26.79 21.50
CA ARG A 423 5.33 -26.42 21.60
C ARG A 423 4.43 -27.60 21.99
N ASN A 424 4.86 -28.82 21.63
CA ASN A 424 4.18 -30.08 21.91
C ASN A 424 4.76 -30.82 23.13
N ASP A 425 5.66 -30.18 23.89
CA ASP A 425 6.15 -30.76 25.15
C ASP A 425 4.96 -30.94 26.12
N PRO A 426 4.87 -32.06 26.87
CA PRO A 426 3.76 -32.28 27.82
C PRO A 426 3.61 -31.20 28.91
N ARG A 427 4.63 -30.38 29.14
CA ARG A 427 4.57 -29.23 30.04
C ARG A 427 3.83 -28.03 29.45
N CYS A 428 3.57 -28.03 28.14
CA CYS A 428 2.86 -26.97 27.44
C CYS A 428 1.35 -27.22 27.44
N PRO A 429 0.53 -26.31 28.01
CA PRO A 429 -0.92 -26.46 27.99
C PRO A 429 -1.53 -26.50 26.58
N ALA A 430 -0.86 -25.93 25.59
CA ALA A 430 -1.29 -25.97 24.18
C ALA A 430 -0.66 -27.13 23.38
N ALA A 431 -0.06 -28.14 24.03
CA ALA A 431 0.54 -29.27 23.33
C ALA A 431 -0.46 -29.96 22.39
N GLY A 432 -0.09 -30.09 21.12
CA GLY A 432 -0.92 -30.65 20.06
C GLY A 432 -1.92 -29.68 19.41
N PHE A 433 -2.09 -28.46 19.94
CA PHE A 433 -3.03 -27.49 19.40
C PHE A 433 -2.53 -26.82 18.11
N TYR A 434 -1.31 -26.26 18.13
CA TYR A 434 -0.75 -25.53 16.98
C TYR A 434 -0.11 -26.48 15.97
N THR A 435 -0.80 -26.71 14.86
CA THR A 435 -0.34 -27.59 13.79
C THR A 435 0.10 -26.81 12.55
N TYR A 436 0.99 -27.41 11.75
CA TYR A 436 1.37 -26.86 10.45
C TYR A 436 0.16 -26.69 9.52
N ASP A 437 -0.75 -27.65 9.52
CA ASP A 437 -1.94 -27.63 8.67
C ASP A 437 -2.88 -26.48 9.06
N ALA A 438 -3.03 -26.19 10.35
CA ALA A 438 -3.80 -25.04 10.82
C ALA A 438 -3.17 -23.71 10.40
N LEU A 439 -1.84 -23.57 10.48
CA LEU A 439 -1.12 -22.40 9.98
C LEU A 439 -1.34 -22.22 8.47
N MET A 440 -1.18 -23.30 7.69
CA MET A 440 -1.37 -23.25 6.23
C MET A 440 -2.82 -22.93 5.86
N ALA A 441 -3.81 -23.46 6.60
CA ALA A 441 -5.21 -23.15 6.40
C ALA A 441 -5.51 -21.66 6.66
N ALA A 442 -4.97 -21.11 7.75
CA ALA A 442 -5.12 -19.70 8.09
C ALA A 442 -4.44 -18.76 7.08
N ALA A 443 -3.23 -19.11 6.63
CA ALA A 443 -2.44 -18.29 5.70
C ALA A 443 -3.12 -18.10 4.33
N LYS A 444 -4.00 -19.02 3.91
CA LYS A 444 -4.79 -18.87 2.67
C LYS A 444 -5.66 -17.62 2.66
N ALA A 445 -6.11 -17.14 3.82
CA ALA A 445 -6.91 -15.93 3.94
C ALA A 445 -6.08 -14.64 3.79
N TYR A 446 -4.74 -14.73 3.88
CA TYR A 446 -3.83 -13.59 3.84
C TYR A 446 -2.71 -13.82 2.82
N PRO A 447 -3.03 -13.85 1.51
CA PRO A 447 -2.07 -14.23 0.47
C PRO A 447 -0.86 -13.29 0.35
N ALA A 448 -0.94 -12.06 0.88
CA ALA A 448 0.19 -11.12 0.92
C ALA A 448 1.23 -11.46 2.01
N PHE A 449 0.83 -12.18 3.06
CA PHE A 449 1.72 -12.61 4.14
C PHE A 449 2.76 -13.59 3.61
N ALA A 450 4.04 -13.29 3.85
CA ALA A 450 5.18 -14.05 3.34
C ALA A 450 5.25 -14.13 1.81
N ALA A 451 4.57 -13.22 1.10
CA ALA A 451 4.55 -13.12 -0.35
C ALA A 451 4.94 -11.72 -0.86
N THR A 452 5.23 -10.78 0.04
CA THR A 452 5.54 -9.38 -0.28
C THR A 452 7.02 -9.10 -0.14
N GLY A 453 7.60 -8.39 -1.12
CA GLY A 453 9.03 -8.08 -1.17
C GLY A 453 9.89 -9.22 -1.73
N ASP A 454 11.20 -9.08 -1.59
CA ASP A 454 12.17 -10.10 -2.02
C ASP A 454 12.20 -11.32 -1.06
N ASP A 455 12.97 -12.34 -1.41
CA ASP A 455 13.07 -13.57 -0.59
C ASP A 455 13.52 -13.29 0.84
N ALA A 456 14.48 -12.37 1.02
CA ALA A 456 14.97 -11.99 2.33
C ALA A 456 13.88 -11.29 3.16
N THR A 457 13.10 -10.41 2.53
CA THR A 457 11.97 -9.70 3.15
C THR A 457 10.86 -10.66 3.54
N ARG A 458 10.47 -11.58 2.66
CA ARG A 458 9.44 -12.59 2.97
C ARG A 458 9.86 -13.49 4.13
N LYS A 459 11.12 -13.94 4.15
CA LYS A 459 11.70 -14.70 5.27
C LYS A 459 11.76 -13.87 6.56
N ARG A 460 12.10 -12.58 6.45
CA ARG A 460 12.14 -11.66 7.59
C ARG A 460 10.76 -11.41 8.16
N GLU A 461 9.74 -11.27 7.32
CA GLU A 461 8.35 -11.18 7.75
C GLU A 461 7.92 -12.43 8.53
N VAL A 462 8.19 -13.62 7.99
CA VAL A 462 7.91 -14.88 8.69
C VAL A 462 8.64 -14.94 10.02
N ALA A 463 9.93 -14.61 10.05
CA ALA A 463 10.72 -14.55 11.29
C ALA A 463 10.12 -13.58 12.30
N ALA A 464 9.67 -12.41 11.85
CA ALA A 464 9.10 -11.37 12.70
C ALA A 464 7.74 -11.80 13.28
N PHE A 465 6.86 -12.36 12.45
CA PHE A 465 5.57 -12.89 12.89
C PHE A 465 5.74 -13.98 13.93
N PHE A 466 6.59 -14.98 13.65
CA PHE A 466 6.88 -16.05 14.61
C PHE A 466 7.63 -15.52 15.84
N GLY A 467 8.50 -14.53 15.68
CA GLY A 467 9.20 -13.89 16.79
C GLY A 467 8.24 -13.30 17.82
N GLN A 468 7.25 -12.53 17.34
CA GLN A 468 6.27 -11.88 18.20
C GLN A 468 5.29 -12.88 18.81
N THR A 469 4.72 -13.75 17.98
CA THR A 469 3.71 -14.73 18.45
C THR A 469 4.31 -15.80 19.36
N SER A 470 5.57 -16.19 19.14
CA SER A 470 6.30 -17.04 20.09
C SER A 470 6.47 -16.35 21.44
N HIS A 471 6.83 -15.07 21.47
CA HIS A 471 6.92 -14.32 22.73
C HIS A 471 5.58 -14.25 23.48
N GLU A 472 4.48 -14.01 22.79
CA GLU A 472 3.15 -13.95 23.41
C GLU A 472 2.76 -15.27 24.09
N THR A 473 3.25 -16.38 23.55
CA THR A 473 2.83 -17.74 23.94
C THR A 473 3.94 -18.56 24.61
N ALA A 474 5.10 -17.96 24.88
CA ALA A 474 6.27 -18.68 25.36
C ALA A 474 6.12 -19.19 26.79
N ALA A 475 6.57 -20.43 27.02
CA ALA A 475 6.93 -20.88 28.36
C ALA A 475 8.38 -20.58 28.69
N GLY A 476 8.69 -20.56 29.99
CA GLY A 476 10.08 -20.50 30.44
C GLY A 476 10.68 -19.11 30.61
N ARG A 477 9.86 -18.04 30.62
CA ARG A 477 10.32 -16.69 31.01
C ARG A 477 11.06 -16.78 32.36
N GLY A 478 12.37 -16.54 32.33
CA GLY A 478 13.26 -16.53 33.51
C GLY A 478 13.67 -17.90 34.09
N ARG A 479 13.41 -19.04 33.42
CA ARG A 479 13.69 -20.38 33.99
C ARG A 479 14.80 -21.22 33.31
N ASN A 480 15.60 -20.64 32.41
CA ASN A 480 16.62 -21.37 31.62
C ASN A 480 16.12 -22.75 31.14
N PRO A 481 15.04 -22.81 30.34
CA PRO A 481 14.46 -24.07 29.94
C PRO A 481 15.40 -24.86 29.01
N PRO A 482 15.20 -26.18 28.85
CA PRO A 482 16.03 -27.01 27.97
C PRO A 482 16.19 -26.41 26.57
N GLY A 483 17.45 -26.32 26.10
CA GLY A 483 17.80 -25.76 24.80
C GLY A 483 17.69 -24.23 24.68
N GLY A 484 17.33 -23.53 25.77
CA GLY A 484 17.24 -22.07 25.83
C GLY A 484 15.81 -21.55 25.64
N PRO A 485 15.55 -20.29 26.05
CA PRO A 485 14.19 -19.73 26.11
C PRO A 485 13.52 -19.61 24.74
N PHE A 486 14.29 -19.40 23.66
CA PHE A 486 13.76 -19.11 22.33
C PHE A 486 13.28 -20.35 21.54
N LEU A 487 13.23 -21.51 22.21
CA LEU A 487 12.68 -22.77 21.66
C LEU A 487 11.28 -23.08 22.19
N TRP A 488 10.76 -22.26 23.10
CA TRP A 488 9.57 -22.54 23.92
C TRP A 488 8.36 -21.67 23.55
N GLY A 489 8.37 -21.05 22.37
CA GLY A 489 7.21 -20.37 21.80
C GLY A 489 6.04 -21.33 21.55
N TYR A 490 4.83 -20.79 21.45
CA TYR A 490 3.60 -21.55 21.17
C TYR A 490 3.23 -22.58 22.24
N CYS A 491 3.68 -22.38 23.48
CA CYS A 491 3.40 -23.28 24.60
C CYS A 491 2.02 -23.03 25.23
N TYR A 492 1.49 -21.81 25.11
CA TYR A 492 0.17 -21.42 25.58
C TYR A 492 -0.74 -20.98 24.42
N SER A 493 -2.02 -21.30 24.53
CA SER A 493 -3.09 -20.79 23.64
C SER A 493 -4.04 -19.84 24.35
N LYS A 494 -3.90 -19.70 25.66
CA LYS A 494 -4.76 -18.89 26.53
C LYS A 494 -3.90 -18.13 27.54
N GLU A 495 -4.31 -16.91 27.83
CA GLU A 495 -3.68 -16.06 28.82
C GLU A 495 -3.57 -16.75 30.19
N VAL A 496 -2.38 -16.69 30.78
CA VAL A 496 -2.12 -17.25 32.09
C VAL A 496 -2.50 -16.23 33.15
N LYS A 497 -3.53 -16.54 33.95
CA LYS A 497 -4.06 -15.68 35.05
C LYS A 497 -4.56 -14.31 34.55
N PRO A 498 -5.67 -14.29 33.79
CA PRO A 498 -6.24 -13.04 33.30
C PRO A 498 -6.61 -12.09 34.43
N LEU A 499 -6.27 -10.81 34.27
CA LEU A 499 -6.48 -9.77 35.29
C LEU A 499 -7.92 -9.21 35.30
N SER A 500 -8.66 -9.42 34.22
CA SER A 500 -10.05 -9.01 34.08
C SER A 500 -10.78 -9.87 33.05
N GLU A 501 -12.04 -9.53 32.77
CA GLU A 501 -12.80 -10.12 31.66
C GLU A 501 -12.44 -9.48 30.30
N TYR A 502 -11.65 -8.40 30.32
CA TYR A 502 -11.26 -7.61 29.14
C TYR A 502 -12.47 -7.20 28.30
N CYS A 503 -13.48 -6.69 28.98
CA CYS A 503 -14.69 -6.17 28.36
C CYS A 503 -14.76 -4.65 28.57
N GLU A 504 -14.84 -3.92 27.47
CA GLU A 504 -15.20 -2.51 27.44
C GLU A 504 -16.73 -2.39 27.28
N TRP A 505 -17.45 -2.32 28.40
CA TRP A 505 -18.92 -2.28 28.46
C TRP A 505 -19.55 -1.08 27.74
N THR A 506 -18.79 -0.01 27.53
CA THR A 506 -19.22 1.20 26.82
C THR A 506 -19.07 1.10 25.30
N ASN A 507 -18.45 0.03 24.80
CA ASN A 507 -18.25 -0.16 23.37
C ASN A 507 -19.56 -0.60 22.70
N GLN A 508 -20.23 0.33 22.01
CA GLN A 508 -21.51 0.06 21.35
C GLN A 508 -21.36 -0.72 20.03
N GLN A 509 -20.20 -0.62 19.38
CA GLN A 509 -19.95 -1.27 18.10
C GLN A 509 -19.73 -2.78 18.29
N PHE A 510 -18.95 -3.16 19.30
CA PHE A 510 -18.66 -4.56 19.62
C PHE A 510 -19.06 -4.84 21.07
N PRO A 511 -20.37 -4.92 21.37
CA PRO A 511 -20.85 -5.04 22.73
C PRO A 511 -20.39 -6.34 23.37
N CYS A 512 -20.10 -6.28 24.67
CA CYS A 512 -19.79 -7.49 25.43
C CYS A 512 -21.02 -8.37 25.59
N VAL A 513 -20.85 -9.67 25.37
CA VAL A 513 -21.90 -10.66 25.62
C VAL A 513 -21.87 -11.04 27.11
N PRO A 514 -22.99 -10.96 27.85
CA PRO A 514 -23.04 -11.31 29.26
C PRO A 514 -22.47 -12.71 29.54
N GLY A 515 -21.55 -12.79 30.50
CA GLY A 515 -20.87 -14.04 30.88
C GLY A 515 -19.66 -14.43 30.02
N GLN A 516 -19.43 -13.74 28.88
CA GLN A 516 -18.25 -13.96 28.05
C GLN A 516 -17.04 -13.18 28.52
N LYS A 517 -15.85 -13.71 28.22
CA LYS A 517 -14.56 -13.13 28.62
C LYS A 517 -13.62 -13.07 27.42
N TYR A 518 -12.97 -11.94 27.23
CA TYR A 518 -12.14 -11.63 26.08
C TYR A 518 -10.64 -11.52 26.45
N TYR A 519 -10.19 -12.37 27.37
CA TYR A 519 -8.76 -12.53 27.69
C TYR A 519 -7.96 -13.05 26.49
N GLY A 520 -6.64 -12.99 26.57
CA GLY A 520 -5.73 -13.38 25.49
C GLY A 520 -5.95 -14.82 25.01
N ARG A 521 -6.16 -14.99 23.70
CA ARG A 521 -6.21 -16.30 23.04
C ARG A 521 -5.40 -16.34 21.75
N GLY A 522 -4.94 -17.54 21.39
CA GLY A 522 -4.19 -17.80 20.16
C GLY A 522 -2.78 -17.20 20.14
N PRO A 523 -2.11 -17.23 18.98
CA PRO A 523 -0.70 -16.87 18.84
C PRO A 523 -0.37 -15.42 19.17
N ILE A 524 -1.28 -14.48 18.86
CA ILE A 524 -1.09 -13.05 19.16
C ILE A 524 -1.67 -12.63 20.51
N GLN A 525 -2.25 -13.59 21.26
CA GLN A 525 -3.01 -13.31 22.49
C GLN A 525 -4.08 -12.23 22.27
N LEU A 526 -4.97 -12.44 21.28
CA LEU A 526 -6.06 -11.52 20.96
C LEU A 526 -6.88 -11.26 22.23
N THR A 527 -6.99 -9.98 22.61
CA THR A 527 -7.56 -9.54 23.89
C THR A 527 -8.50 -8.36 23.67
N TRP A 528 -9.56 -8.23 24.47
CA TRP A 528 -10.64 -7.24 24.42
C TRP A 528 -11.77 -7.51 23.42
N ASN A 529 -13.02 -7.30 23.85
CA ASN A 529 -14.23 -7.47 23.05
C ASN A 529 -14.15 -6.79 21.68
N TYR A 530 -13.66 -5.56 21.60
CA TYR A 530 -13.54 -4.84 20.33
C TYR A 530 -12.55 -5.48 19.35
N ASN A 531 -11.51 -6.16 19.82
CA ASN A 531 -10.57 -6.87 18.94
C ASN A 531 -11.16 -8.19 18.44
N TYR A 532 -11.88 -8.93 19.30
CA TYR A 532 -12.64 -10.11 18.87
C TYR A 532 -13.73 -9.75 17.88
N GLY A 533 -14.44 -8.64 18.12
CA GLY A 533 -15.47 -8.12 17.22
C GLY A 533 -14.90 -7.69 15.87
N GLN A 534 -13.82 -6.89 15.84
CA GLN A 534 -13.18 -6.47 14.58
C GLN A 534 -12.63 -7.65 13.78
N PHE A 535 -11.95 -8.61 14.44
CA PHE A 535 -11.52 -9.84 13.78
C PHE A 535 -12.70 -10.63 13.23
N GLY A 536 -13.73 -10.82 14.03
CA GLY A 536 -14.95 -11.51 13.62
C GLY A 536 -15.62 -10.84 12.42
N ALA A 537 -15.75 -9.51 12.44
CA ALA A 537 -16.29 -8.74 11.33
C ALA A 537 -15.47 -8.94 10.04
N ALA A 538 -14.14 -8.92 10.14
CA ALA A 538 -13.24 -9.13 9.00
C ALA A 538 -13.39 -10.49 8.33
N ILE A 539 -13.91 -11.50 9.03
CA ILE A 539 -14.14 -12.85 8.50
C ILE A 539 -15.64 -13.21 8.38
N GLY A 540 -16.54 -12.24 8.56
CA GLY A 540 -17.99 -12.46 8.50
C GLY A 540 -18.57 -13.29 9.66
N LYS A 541 -17.86 -13.36 10.80
CA LYS A 541 -18.22 -14.11 12.01
C LYS A 541 -18.27 -13.25 13.28
N GLU A 542 -18.58 -11.96 13.15
CA GLU A 542 -18.58 -11.01 14.26
C GLU A 542 -19.37 -11.51 15.48
N LYS A 543 -20.63 -11.89 15.26
CA LYS A 543 -21.51 -12.41 16.30
C LYS A 543 -20.94 -13.67 16.95
N GLU A 544 -20.47 -14.63 16.14
CA GLU A 544 -19.89 -15.88 16.65
C GLU A 544 -18.64 -15.63 17.50
N MET A 545 -17.78 -14.69 17.10
CA MET A 545 -16.56 -14.35 17.85
C MET A 545 -16.86 -13.62 19.15
N LEU A 546 -17.92 -12.81 19.20
CA LEU A 546 -18.35 -12.13 20.43
C LEU A 546 -19.08 -13.06 21.40
N GLU A 547 -19.92 -13.97 20.88
CA GLU A 547 -20.69 -14.93 21.68
C GLU A 547 -19.85 -16.14 22.12
N ASN A 548 -18.86 -16.55 21.32
CA ASN A 548 -18.03 -17.74 21.56
C ASN A 548 -16.53 -17.45 21.36
N PRO A 549 -15.92 -16.56 22.17
CA PRO A 549 -14.49 -16.22 22.03
C PRO A 549 -13.55 -17.42 22.25
N ASP A 550 -14.02 -18.48 22.93
CA ASP A 550 -13.28 -19.73 23.11
C ASP A 550 -13.10 -20.55 21.83
N LEU A 551 -13.71 -20.16 20.70
CA LEU A 551 -13.41 -20.76 19.40
C LEU A 551 -11.91 -20.69 19.06
N LEU A 552 -11.20 -19.65 19.51
CA LEU A 552 -9.74 -19.54 19.34
C LEU A 552 -8.92 -20.53 20.20
N LEU A 553 -9.57 -21.30 21.08
CA LEU A 553 -8.95 -22.36 21.88
C LEU A 553 -9.26 -23.76 21.36
N THR A 554 -10.24 -23.88 20.45
CA THR A 554 -10.69 -25.16 19.90
C THR A 554 -10.41 -25.28 18.41
N ASP A 555 -10.27 -24.16 17.70
CA ASP A 555 -9.91 -24.12 16.28
C ASP A 555 -8.56 -23.42 16.10
N ALA A 556 -7.52 -24.21 15.88
CA ALA A 556 -6.17 -23.70 15.69
C ALA A 556 -6.02 -22.90 14.39
N SER A 557 -6.80 -23.20 13.34
CA SER A 557 -6.75 -22.45 12.09
C SER A 557 -7.32 -21.05 12.31
N LEU A 558 -8.45 -20.96 13.02
CA LEU A 558 -9.04 -19.68 13.40
C LEU A 558 -8.14 -18.88 14.34
N ALA A 559 -7.43 -19.55 15.27
CA ALA A 559 -6.45 -18.91 16.15
C ALA A 559 -5.26 -18.33 15.36
N PHE A 560 -4.70 -19.06 14.39
CA PHE A 560 -3.69 -18.51 13.48
C PHE A 560 -4.26 -17.38 12.62
N GLN A 561 -5.50 -17.51 12.14
CA GLN A 561 -6.15 -16.51 11.31
C GLN A 561 -6.34 -15.19 12.08
N SER A 562 -6.64 -15.23 13.38
CA SER A 562 -6.74 -14.02 14.20
C SER A 562 -5.39 -13.33 14.40
N ALA A 563 -4.30 -14.10 14.48
CA ALA A 563 -2.95 -13.55 14.56
C ALA A 563 -2.52 -12.91 13.24
N LEU A 564 -2.82 -13.56 12.11
CA LEU A 564 -2.56 -13.01 10.77
C LEU A 564 -3.42 -11.78 10.50
N TRP A 565 -4.70 -11.79 10.88
CA TRP A 565 -5.55 -10.60 10.82
C TRP A 565 -4.90 -9.42 11.54
N PHE A 566 -4.47 -9.61 12.79
CA PHE A 566 -3.82 -8.55 13.56
C PHE A 566 -2.55 -8.07 12.87
N TRP A 567 -1.74 -9.00 12.35
CA TRP A 567 -0.49 -8.68 11.66
C TRP A 567 -0.68 -7.83 10.41
N MET A 568 -1.73 -8.13 9.63
CA MET A 568 -2.00 -7.54 8.32
C MET A 568 -2.88 -6.29 8.39
N THR A 569 -3.46 -5.95 9.55
CA THR A 569 -4.48 -4.89 9.66
C THR A 569 -3.93 -3.67 10.41
N PRO A 570 -3.89 -2.47 9.78
CA PRO A 570 -3.62 -1.23 10.49
C PRO A 570 -4.67 -0.95 11.57
N GLN A 571 -4.26 -0.36 12.69
CA GLN A 571 -5.15 -0.07 13.82
C GLN A 571 -5.01 1.39 14.29
N ARG A 572 -6.01 2.22 14.01
CA ARG A 572 -5.99 3.68 14.29
C ARG A 572 -4.76 4.37 13.69
N LEU A 573 -3.85 4.86 14.53
CA LEU A 573 -2.60 5.53 14.16
C LEU A 573 -1.43 4.55 13.97
N MET A 574 -1.66 3.25 14.18
CA MET A 574 -0.65 2.22 14.04
C MET A 574 -0.72 1.65 12.63
N PRO A 575 0.40 1.60 11.88
CA PRO A 575 0.46 0.85 10.63
C PRO A 575 0.26 -0.65 10.91
N SER A 576 0.06 -1.46 9.86
CA SER A 576 0.09 -2.90 10.04
C SER A 576 1.52 -3.38 10.34
N CYS A 577 1.67 -4.49 11.08
CA CYS A 577 2.98 -5.11 11.29
C CYS A 577 3.61 -5.55 9.95
N HIS A 578 2.76 -6.00 9.03
CA HIS A 578 3.12 -6.31 7.64
C HIS A 578 3.83 -5.13 6.97
N ASP A 579 3.19 -3.96 6.90
CA ASP A 579 3.74 -2.80 6.19
C ASP A 579 5.08 -2.35 6.79
N VAL A 580 5.24 -2.47 8.12
CA VAL A 580 6.50 -2.15 8.79
C VAL A 580 7.62 -3.08 8.35
N ILE A 581 7.40 -4.40 8.37
CA ILE A 581 8.48 -5.36 8.12
C ILE A 581 8.85 -5.49 6.64
N VAL A 582 7.89 -5.25 5.74
CA VAL A 582 8.12 -5.27 4.29
C VAL A 582 8.58 -3.92 3.73
N GLY A 583 8.70 -2.90 4.60
CA GLY A 583 9.18 -1.57 4.23
C GLY A 583 8.17 -0.70 3.49
N ALA A 584 6.87 -1.02 3.57
CA ALA A 584 5.79 -0.22 2.99
C ALA A 584 5.34 0.93 3.89
N TRP A 585 5.61 0.86 5.21
CA TRP A 585 5.31 1.95 6.13
C TRP A 585 6.42 3.00 6.15
N MET A 586 6.05 4.25 5.84
CA MET A 586 6.92 5.41 5.98
C MET A 586 6.55 6.18 7.27
N PRO A 587 7.48 6.32 8.25
CA PRO A 587 7.19 7.02 9.49
C PRO A 587 6.87 8.49 9.24
N SER A 588 5.77 8.98 9.83
CA SER A 588 5.43 10.40 9.81
C SER A 588 6.45 11.23 10.60
N ALA A 589 6.40 12.56 10.48
CA ALA A 589 7.19 13.45 11.34
C ALA A 589 6.93 13.19 12.84
N ARG A 590 5.68 12.86 13.20
CA ARG A 590 5.29 12.47 14.56
C ARG A 590 5.98 11.18 15.00
N ASP A 591 6.05 10.18 14.12
CA ASP A 591 6.70 8.91 14.41
C ASP A 591 8.21 9.08 14.60
N LYS A 592 8.86 9.83 13.71
CA LYS A 592 10.28 10.17 13.83
C LYS A 592 10.57 10.90 15.13
N ALA A 593 9.75 11.90 15.50
CA ALA A 593 9.88 12.62 16.76
C ALA A 593 9.64 11.72 17.99
N ALA A 594 8.81 10.70 17.84
CA ALA A 594 8.58 9.66 18.85
C ALA A 594 9.64 8.55 18.85
N GLY A 595 10.69 8.66 18.03
CA GLY A 595 11.75 7.67 17.90
C GLY A 595 11.35 6.38 17.15
N ARG A 596 10.20 6.37 16.48
CA ARG A 596 9.66 5.21 15.77
C ARG A 596 10.18 5.18 14.33
N PHE A 597 11.09 4.24 14.06
CA PHE A 597 11.70 4.01 12.75
C PHE A 597 11.38 2.59 12.25
N PRO A 598 11.37 2.32 10.92
CA PRO A 598 10.99 1.02 10.39
C PRO A 598 11.90 -0.09 10.92
N GLY A 599 11.30 -1.09 11.55
CA GLY A 599 12.04 -2.18 12.18
C GLY A 599 11.20 -2.97 13.19
N TYR A 600 11.77 -4.06 13.69
CA TYR A 600 11.09 -4.99 14.60
C TYR A 600 10.67 -4.35 15.94
N GLY A 601 11.36 -3.28 16.34
CA GLY A 601 10.99 -2.46 17.49
C GLY A 601 9.61 -1.81 17.33
N VAL A 602 9.30 -1.22 16.17
CA VAL A 602 7.99 -0.62 15.93
C VAL A 602 6.88 -1.68 15.92
N ILE A 603 7.14 -2.87 15.39
CA ILE A 603 6.21 -4.01 15.47
C ILE A 603 5.90 -4.36 16.94
N THR A 604 6.93 -4.36 17.78
CA THR A 604 6.77 -4.54 19.23
C THR A 604 5.91 -3.43 19.86
N ASN A 605 6.03 -2.20 19.36
CA ASN A 605 5.25 -1.05 19.79
C ASN A 605 3.78 -1.15 19.36
N ILE A 606 3.51 -1.64 18.14
CA ILE A 606 2.15 -1.91 17.64
C ILE A 606 1.47 -2.97 18.50
N ILE A 607 2.12 -4.11 18.71
CA ILE A 607 1.54 -5.24 19.44
C ILE A 607 1.38 -4.93 20.92
N ASN A 608 2.42 -4.37 21.55
CA ASN A 608 2.38 -4.08 22.97
C ASN A 608 3.28 -2.91 23.40
N GLY A 609 3.08 -1.72 22.79
CA GLY A 609 3.69 -0.43 23.13
C GLY A 609 3.79 -0.02 24.61
N GLY A 610 2.99 -0.59 25.51
CA GLY A 610 3.07 -0.34 26.94
C GLY A 610 4.42 -0.74 27.54
N GLN A 611 5.16 -1.63 26.87
CA GLN A 611 6.54 -2.03 27.23
C GLN A 611 7.63 -1.15 26.60
N CYS A 612 7.26 -0.21 25.71
CA CYS A 612 8.16 0.66 24.98
C CYS A 612 8.39 2.00 25.70
N GLY A 613 9.48 2.69 25.39
CA GLY A 613 9.82 3.99 25.98
C GLY A 613 10.23 3.92 27.46
N ARG A 614 10.69 2.74 27.91
CA ARG A 614 11.09 2.47 29.30
C ARG A 614 12.53 1.97 29.42
N GLY A 615 13.34 2.15 28.38
CA GLY A 615 14.67 1.56 28.29
C GLY A 615 14.65 0.04 28.08
N ARG A 616 15.85 -0.55 28.12
CA ARG A 616 16.08 -1.98 27.94
C ARG A 616 15.31 -2.80 28.96
N ASN A 617 14.51 -3.76 28.51
CA ASN A 617 13.68 -4.59 29.39
C ASN A 617 13.57 -6.04 28.91
N ALA A 618 13.29 -6.95 29.85
CA ALA A 618 13.28 -8.39 29.60
C ALA A 618 12.26 -8.82 28.54
N ALA A 619 11.11 -8.15 28.45
CA ALA A 619 10.08 -8.48 27.48
C ALA A 619 10.54 -8.15 26.04
N GLY A 620 11.12 -6.96 25.84
CA GLY A 620 11.69 -6.58 24.55
C GLY A 620 12.88 -7.48 24.14
N GLU A 621 13.77 -7.81 25.07
CA GLU A 621 14.88 -8.73 24.80
C GLU A 621 14.39 -10.12 24.40
N ASP A 622 13.32 -10.61 25.01
CA ASP A 622 12.74 -11.92 24.70
C ASP A 622 12.14 -11.95 23.28
N ARG A 623 11.39 -10.91 22.87
CA ARG A 623 10.88 -10.75 21.50
C ARG A 623 12.01 -10.72 20.48
N ILE A 624 13.06 -9.96 20.76
CA ILE A 624 14.24 -9.83 19.88
C ILE A 624 14.98 -11.16 19.80
N GLY A 625 15.08 -11.90 20.90
CA GLY A 625 15.74 -13.21 20.95
C GLY A 625 15.06 -14.26 20.07
N PHE A 626 13.73 -14.38 20.15
CA PHE A 626 12.97 -15.25 19.23
C PHE A 626 13.17 -14.81 17.77
N TYR A 627 13.03 -13.51 17.49
CA TYR A 627 13.17 -12.98 16.13
C TYR A 627 14.55 -13.25 15.52
N LYS A 628 15.62 -12.97 16.27
CA LYS A 628 16.99 -13.24 15.83
C LYS A 628 17.21 -14.72 15.55
N ARG A 629 16.73 -15.60 16.44
CA ARG A 629 16.81 -17.05 16.21
C ARG A 629 16.16 -17.44 14.87
N TYR A 630 14.95 -16.95 14.59
CA TYR A 630 14.26 -17.29 13.35
C TYR A 630 14.95 -16.67 12.13
N CYS A 631 15.47 -15.44 12.23
CA CYS A 631 16.29 -14.85 11.18
C CYS A 631 17.54 -15.69 10.87
N ASP A 632 18.22 -16.19 11.90
CA ASP A 632 19.40 -17.05 11.77
C ASP A 632 19.02 -18.37 11.07
N MET A 633 17.88 -18.99 11.42
CA MET A 633 17.37 -20.20 10.76
C MET A 633 17.11 -19.98 9.26
N PHE A 634 16.60 -18.81 8.90
CA PHE A 634 16.32 -18.47 7.49
C PHE A 634 17.51 -17.88 6.74
N GLY A 635 18.63 -17.63 7.42
CA GLY A 635 19.83 -17.03 6.83
C GLY A 635 19.62 -15.57 6.40
N VAL A 636 18.81 -14.80 7.12
CA VAL A 636 18.51 -13.39 6.80
C VAL A 636 18.97 -12.44 7.88
N ASN A 637 19.36 -11.22 7.50
CA ASN A 637 19.70 -10.16 8.45
C ASN A 637 18.40 -9.66 9.15
N PRO A 638 18.36 -9.61 10.50
CA PRO A 638 17.24 -9.06 11.27
C PRO A 638 16.88 -7.60 10.96
N GLY A 639 17.81 -6.84 10.38
CA GLY A 639 17.68 -5.41 10.14
C GLY A 639 18.00 -4.56 11.36
N ASP A 640 17.83 -3.24 11.20
CA ASP A 640 18.05 -2.25 12.24
C ASP A 640 16.80 -2.03 13.11
N TYR A 641 16.92 -1.19 14.14
CA TYR A 641 15.82 -0.76 15.01
C TYR A 641 15.01 -1.93 15.61
N LEU A 642 15.74 -2.90 16.17
CA LEU A 642 15.16 -4.14 16.71
C LEU A 642 14.34 -3.94 17.99
N ASP A 643 14.61 -2.87 18.73
CA ASP A 643 13.97 -2.58 20.00
C ASP A 643 13.06 -1.35 19.94
N CYS A 644 12.18 -1.26 20.94
CA CYS A 644 11.35 -0.08 21.18
C CYS A 644 11.70 0.63 22.50
N TYR A 645 12.92 0.46 23.00
CA TYR A 645 13.31 0.90 24.34
C TYR A 645 13.14 2.41 24.54
N ASN A 646 13.39 3.18 23.48
CA ASN A 646 13.28 4.63 23.48
C ASN A 646 12.12 5.15 22.63
N GLN A 647 11.27 4.26 22.10
CA GLN A 647 10.14 4.64 21.28
C GLN A 647 8.93 5.04 22.13
N LYS A 648 8.26 6.13 21.80
CA LYS A 648 7.00 6.47 22.46
C LYS A 648 5.89 5.51 22.02
N ASP A 649 5.14 5.01 22.99
CA ASP A 649 3.96 4.14 22.79
C ASP A 649 2.92 4.82 21.89
N PHE A 650 2.51 4.15 20.81
CA PHE A 650 1.45 4.64 19.91
C PHE A 650 0.14 4.94 20.65
N ARG A 651 -0.15 4.24 21.76
CA ARG A 651 -1.39 4.45 22.53
C ARG A 651 -1.35 5.68 23.44
N LYS A 652 -0.16 6.23 23.67
CA LYS A 652 0.05 7.48 24.45
C LYS A 652 0.16 8.72 23.57
N ASP A 653 -0.03 8.55 22.28
CA ASP A 653 -0.23 9.64 21.37
C ASP A 653 -1.68 10.13 21.55
N SER A 654 -1.85 10.98 22.57
CA SER A 654 -3.12 11.66 22.83
C SER A 654 -3.62 12.32 21.55
N LEU A 655 -4.87 12.03 21.22
CA LEU A 655 -5.74 12.90 20.44
C LEU A 655 -5.79 14.24 21.21
N TYR A 656 -5.07 15.23 20.71
CA TYR A 656 -5.49 16.62 20.86
C TYR A 656 -6.28 16.98 19.62
#